data_AF-A0A8T4WHI5-F1
#
_entry.id   AF-A0A8T4WHI5-F1
#
_cell.length_a   1.000
_cell.length_b   1.000
_cell.length_c   1.000
_cell.angle_alpha   90.00
_cell.angle_beta   90.00
_cell.angle_gamma   90.00
#
_symmetry.space_group_name_H-M   'P 1'
#
loop_
_entity.id
_entity.type
_entity.pdbx_description
1 polymer ?
#
loop_
_entity_poly.entity_id
_entity_poly.type
_entity_poly.pdbx_seq_one_letter_code
_entity_poly.pdbx_strand_id
1 'polypeptide(L)'
;MSDTHHKQVNPIYVDHHNDQGPWTGSSHHPFQYISQALNSASPYDTIYINEGVYTETLQILFPVKIIGHGSAVIDGRYQSNVISVQSSDVSLNNLEIIHSDGNDTNAGISINNAQNVSINQCVVHHTKTGIFLNNSNNIMISDCWFFHSGNAIRSKHSSQIFIDFCDFARNSMGLLMQYSNEINMSHSTFSANGLSILLDHSSNIKIQQCNITDNSVNKGGFFFSDSNHIRVNDTLFRHNGVGISFSNVSSAIVDSCDFVKITHFAISFRVASKKIIISNCSIRDSIRNGIYIESGNSCSITQSHLVNNAIYSILTNPHSTCYAAENWWGESLGPWQSLFSRTNKVSFLKGQITMYPWQKSPLNRVGIQNLVPSPRYHHTFDEVISIPCDDVDSDGDKVADWWEEKWGYPIDEKNNHSALDPDGDGLTNVQEYYTDKFGSDPFHKDIFLELDWMRCDNGESNKPDETWLQPIIDSYADHNITLHIDIGSMGGGEEIYYPCDHIPTYAALEDMYWTYFLNNDLQNPRKNIFHYGLLCNFCPDLNFPFVGWNAMDSFAISVEWLSQTYSQYQRQQIIAGGIAHHLGHTLGLIADTYKGIDNMDTIRFFSDSWWEFRNYQSCMNYFYKYRKFSFSDGSNGPGDFNDWGYLDFFFFQKGTFEEKESY
;
A
#
# COMPACT_ATOMS: atom_id res chain seq x y z
N MET A 1 -3.50 58.77 -4.29
CA MET A 1 -4.85 58.24 -4.51
C MET A 1 -4.79 57.47 -5.82
N SER A 2 -4.48 56.18 -5.75
CA SER A 2 -4.60 55.27 -6.89
C SER A 2 -5.93 54.54 -6.74
N ASP A 3 -6.84 54.72 -7.70
CA ASP A 3 -8.10 54.03 -7.78
C ASP A 3 -7.87 52.51 -7.86
N THR A 4 -7.96 51.84 -6.72
CA THR A 4 -8.30 50.42 -6.66
C THR A 4 -9.79 50.31 -6.96
N HIS A 5 -10.13 50.21 -8.24
CA HIS A 5 -11.43 49.67 -8.63
C HIS A 5 -11.53 48.26 -8.04
N HIS A 6 -12.26 48.12 -6.93
CA HIS A 6 -12.79 46.84 -6.49
C HIS A 6 -13.73 46.34 -7.59
N LYS A 7 -13.16 45.59 -8.55
CA LYS A 7 -13.93 44.87 -9.55
C LYS A 7 -14.81 43.88 -8.78
N GLN A 8 -16.11 43.98 -8.99
CA GLN A 8 -17.12 43.19 -8.29
C GLN A 8 -16.85 41.70 -8.58
N VAL A 9 -16.54 40.93 -7.54
CA VAL A 9 -16.40 39.46 -7.61
C VAL A 9 -17.75 38.92 -8.07
N ASN A 10 -17.80 38.34 -9.26
CA ASN A 10 -19.06 37.88 -9.83
C ASN A 10 -19.13 36.35 -9.73
N PRO A 11 -20.22 35.80 -9.17
CA PRO A 11 -20.43 34.35 -9.18
C PRO A 11 -20.68 33.88 -10.62
N ILE A 12 -19.96 32.85 -11.04
CA ILE A 12 -20.12 32.19 -12.34
C ILE A 12 -20.70 30.79 -12.08
N TYR A 13 -21.72 30.40 -12.83
CA TYR A 13 -22.42 29.12 -12.66
C TYR A 13 -22.16 28.17 -13.82
N VAL A 14 -22.01 26.89 -13.52
CA VAL A 14 -21.82 25.79 -14.48
C VAL A 14 -22.87 24.71 -14.22
N ASP A 15 -23.54 24.23 -15.26
CA ASP A 15 -24.53 23.16 -15.22
C ASP A 15 -24.48 22.35 -16.51
N HIS A 16 -24.09 21.08 -16.41
CA HIS A 16 -23.95 20.19 -17.56
C HIS A 16 -25.25 19.98 -18.34
N HIS A 17 -26.42 20.22 -17.71
CA HIS A 17 -27.72 20.13 -18.35
C HIS A 17 -28.07 21.34 -19.23
N ASN A 18 -27.31 22.44 -19.19
CA ASN A 18 -27.57 23.59 -20.07
C ASN A 18 -26.98 23.35 -21.47
N ASP A 19 -27.55 22.38 -22.18
CA ASP A 19 -27.13 21.93 -23.51
C ASP A 19 -27.57 22.86 -24.65
N GLN A 20 -28.62 23.67 -24.45
CA GLN A 20 -29.17 24.58 -25.47
C GLN A 20 -28.71 26.04 -25.32
N GLY A 21 -28.10 26.39 -24.19
CA GLY A 21 -27.72 27.77 -23.89
C GLY A 21 -28.93 28.71 -23.68
N PRO A 22 -28.72 30.04 -23.65
CA PRO A 22 -27.43 30.70 -23.80
C PRO A 22 -26.47 30.40 -22.64
N TRP A 23 -25.17 30.55 -22.88
CA TRP A 23 -24.09 30.27 -21.91
C TRP A 23 -23.42 31.59 -21.50
N THR A 24 -24.01 32.27 -20.52
CA THR A 24 -23.48 33.57 -20.04
C THR A 24 -22.84 33.47 -18.66
N GLY A 25 -22.78 32.27 -18.08
CA GLY A 25 -22.29 32.03 -16.72
C GLY A 25 -23.19 32.59 -15.61
N SER A 26 -24.40 33.05 -15.94
CA SER A 26 -25.36 33.54 -14.94
C SER A 26 -26.17 32.39 -14.35
N SER A 27 -26.82 32.59 -13.21
CA SER A 27 -27.63 31.52 -12.58
C SER A 27 -28.79 31.03 -13.45
N HIS A 28 -29.31 31.86 -14.37
CA HIS A 28 -30.38 31.47 -15.30
C HIS A 28 -29.85 30.90 -16.62
N HIS A 29 -28.57 31.17 -16.92
CA HIS A 29 -27.90 30.81 -18.17
C HIS A 29 -26.46 30.37 -17.85
N PRO A 30 -26.29 29.26 -17.10
CA PRO A 30 -24.97 28.78 -16.67
C PRO A 30 -24.13 28.33 -17.87
N PHE A 31 -22.81 28.22 -17.70
CA PHE A 31 -21.99 27.53 -18.69
C PHE A 31 -22.28 26.03 -18.66
N GLN A 32 -22.11 25.34 -19.79
CA GLN A 32 -22.24 23.88 -19.82
C GLN A 32 -20.98 23.20 -19.26
N TYR A 33 -19.81 23.78 -19.54
CA TYR A 33 -18.50 23.24 -19.14
C TYR A 33 -17.77 24.17 -18.17
N ILE A 34 -16.97 23.59 -17.28
CA ILE A 34 -16.16 24.32 -16.30
C ILE A 34 -15.06 25.12 -17.01
N SER A 35 -14.47 24.56 -18.07
CA SER A 35 -13.50 25.25 -18.94
C SER A 35 -14.05 26.54 -19.55
N GLN A 36 -15.34 26.60 -19.90
CA GLN A 36 -15.98 27.84 -20.37
C GLN A 36 -16.05 28.89 -19.25
N ALA A 37 -16.39 28.48 -18.03
CA ALA A 37 -16.39 29.36 -16.88
C ALA A 37 -15.00 29.90 -16.56
N LEU A 38 -13.97 29.05 -16.58
CA LEU A 38 -12.57 29.45 -16.40
C LEU A 38 -12.12 30.46 -17.46
N ASN A 39 -12.49 30.27 -18.72
CA ASN A 39 -12.16 31.20 -19.80
C ASN A 39 -12.86 32.57 -19.66
N SER A 40 -14.02 32.61 -18.99
CA SER A 40 -14.79 33.84 -18.77
C SER A 40 -14.45 34.54 -17.46
N ALA A 41 -13.83 33.85 -16.50
CA ALA A 41 -13.58 34.36 -15.16
C ALA A 41 -12.44 35.41 -15.13
N SER A 42 -12.55 36.34 -14.18
CA SER A 42 -11.45 37.20 -13.75
C SER A 42 -10.74 36.61 -12.53
N PRO A 43 -9.48 37.00 -12.24
CA PRO A 43 -8.81 36.65 -11.00
C PRO A 43 -9.67 36.94 -9.76
N TYR A 44 -9.69 35.98 -8.84
CA TYR A 44 -10.47 35.95 -7.60
C TYR A 44 -11.98 35.77 -7.76
N ASP A 45 -12.50 35.52 -8.97
CA ASP A 45 -13.89 35.11 -9.15
C ASP A 45 -14.18 33.75 -8.50
N THR A 46 -15.46 33.48 -8.28
CA THR A 46 -15.94 32.19 -7.77
C THR A 46 -16.79 31.48 -8.82
N ILE A 47 -16.42 30.24 -9.14
CA ILE A 47 -17.13 29.34 -10.04
C ILE A 47 -17.90 28.32 -9.20
N TYR A 48 -19.21 28.26 -9.40
CA TYR A 48 -20.11 27.28 -8.80
C TYR A 48 -20.47 26.22 -9.85
N ILE A 49 -20.27 24.95 -9.49
CA ILE A 49 -20.54 23.81 -10.37
C ILE A 49 -21.72 23.06 -9.78
N ASN A 50 -22.82 22.94 -10.54
CA ASN A 50 -23.97 22.13 -10.15
C ASN A 50 -23.63 20.64 -10.18
N GLU A 51 -24.49 19.82 -9.59
CA GLU A 51 -24.33 18.36 -9.61
C GLU A 51 -24.31 17.83 -11.04
N GLY A 52 -23.46 16.83 -11.31
CA GLY A 52 -23.26 16.28 -12.64
C GLY A 52 -21.87 15.72 -12.88
N VAL A 53 -21.73 15.04 -14.02
CA VAL A 53 -20.44 14.54 -14.51
C VAL A 53 -19.93 15.44 -15.63
N TYR A 54 -18.75 16.01 -15.41
CA TYR A 54 -18.06 16.93 -16.30
C TYR A 54 -16.83 16.23 -16.86
N THR A 55 -16.96 15.75 -18.10
CA THR A 55 -15.90 15.06 -18.83
C THR A 55 -14.95 16.07 -19.46
N GLU A 56 -14.00 16.58 -18.67
CA GLU A 56 -13.02 17.57 -19.10
C GLU A 56 -11.76 17.55 -18.23
N THR A 57 -10.68 18.14 -18.74
CA THR A 57 -9.48 18.44 -17.95
C THR A 57 -9.32 19.95 -17.80
N LEU A 58 -8.90 20.40 -16.62
CA LEU A 58 -8.91 21.81 -16.23
C LEU A 58 -7.50 22.37 -16.09
N GLN A 59 -7.30 23.60 -16.57
CA GLN A 59 -6.08 24.38 -16.40
C GLN A 59 -6.40 25.66 -15.62
N ILE A 60 -5.84 25.77 -14.41
CA ILE A 60 -6.05 26.91 -13.52
C ILE A 60 -4.79 27.78 -13.52
N LEU A 61 -4.86 28.88 -14.27
CA LEU A 61 -3.74 29.78 -14.55
C LEU A 61 -3.80 31.11 -13.79
N PHE A 62 -4.87 31.36 -13.05
CA PHE A 62 -5.09 32.57 -12.26
C PHE A 62 -5.77 32.23 -10.92
N PRO A 63 -5.67 33.12 -9.90
CA PRO A 63 -6.36 32.95 -8.63
C PRO A 63 -7.86 32.75 -8.82
N VAL A 64 -8.46 31.70 -8.26
CA VAL A 64 -9.88 31.39 -8.45
C VAL A 64 -10.40 30.50 -7.34
N LYS A 65 -11.68 30.61 -7.03
CA LYS A 65 -12.39 29.65 -6.17
C LYS A 65 -13.35 28.82 -7.01
N ILE A 66 -13.26 27.50 -6.90
CA ILE A 66 -14.16 26.53 -7.53
C ILE A 66 -14.89 25.77 -6.42
N ILE A 67 -16.21 25.73 -6.51
CA ILE A 67 -17.08 25.10 -5.51
C ILE A 67 -18.10 24.21 -6.23
N GLY A 68 -18.06 22.90 -5.98
CA GLY A 68 -19.12 22.00 -6.42
C GLY A 68 -20.30 22.02 -5.45
N HIS A 69 -21.51 21.81 -5.98
CA HIS A 69 -22.73 21.59 -5.23
C HIS A 69 -23.23 20.17 -5.50
N GLY A 70 -23.60 19.43 -4.45
CA GLY A 70 -23.96 18.02 -4.60
C GLY A 70 -22.76 17.17 -5.03
N SER A 71 -22.99 16.18 -5.89
CA SER A 71 -21.94 15.37 -6.52
C SER A 71 -21.55 16.01 -7.86
N ALA A 72 -20.55 16.89 -7.81
CA ALA A 72 -19.93 17.50 -8.99
C ALA A 72 -18.64 16.73 -9.33
N VAL A 73 -18.74 15.85 -10.33
CA VAL A 73 -17.67 14.93 -10.74
C VAL A 73 -16.91 15.51 -11.92
N ILE A 74 -15.58 15.54 -11.84
CA ILE A 74 -14.70 15.91 -12.94
C ILE A 74 -13.96 14.64 -13.38
N ASP A 75 -14.27 14.17 -14.59
CA ASP A 75 -13.74 12.92 -15.16
C ASP A 75 -12.68 13.24 -16.23
N GLY A 76 -11.43 12.87 -15.93
CA GLY A 76 -10.29 13.07 -16.83
C GLY A 76 -10.13 12.03 -17.94
N ARG A 77 -10.96 10.97 -17.97
CA ARG A 77 -10.94 9.87 -18.94
C ARG A 77 -9.58 9.22 -19.17
N TYR A 78 -8.76 9.12 -18.13
CA TYR A 78 -7.44 8.50 -18.17
C TYR A 78 -6.49 9.13 -19.21
N GLN A 79 -6.58 10.45 -19.46
CA GLN A 79 -5.81 11.12 -20.54
C GLN A 79 -4.61 11.93 -20.04
N SER A 80 -4.73 12.59 -18.89
CA SER A 80 -3.69 13.46 -18.33
C SER A 80 -3.97 13.75 -16.85
N ASN A 81 -3.36 14.81 -16.32
CA ASN A 81 -3.89 15.47 -15.13
C ASN A 81 -5.37 15.83 -15.30
N VAL A 82 -6.20 15.62 -14.28
CA VAL A 82 -7.61 16.04 -14.32
C VAL A 82 -7.71 17.54 -14.07
N ILE A 83 -7.05 18.05 -13.03
CA ILE A 83 -6.93 19.48 -12.73
C ILE A 83 -5.45 19.85 -12.62
N SER A 84 -5.00 20.83 -13.41
CA SER A 84 -3.64 21.39 -13.32
C SER A 84 -3.70 22.81 -12.75
N VAL A 85 -3.08 23.02 -11.59
CA VAL A 85 -2.98 24.30 -10.89
C VAL A 85 -1.57 24.87 -11.09
N GLN A 86 -1.50 26.01 -11.79
CA GLN A 86 -0.25 26.75 -12.05
C GLN A 86 -0.33 28.18 -11.51
N SER A 87 -1.30 28.46 -10.64
CA SER A 87 -1.52 29.75 -10.02
C SER A 87 -1.60 29.65 -8.51
N SER A 88 -1.14 30.70 -7.83
CA SER A 88 -1.33 30.86 -6.39
C SER A 88 -2.76 31.32 -6.07
N ASP A 89 -3.13 31.23 -4.79
CA ASP A 89 -4.42 31.71 -4.26
C ASP A 89 -5.63 31.02 -4.94
N VAL A 90 -5.55 29.68 -5.00
CA VAL A 90 -6.58 28.82 -5.59
C VAL A 90 -7.31 28.03 -4.50
N SER A 91 -8.62 27.87 -4.64
CA SER A 91 -9.43 27.07 -3.73
C SER A 91 -10.35 26.13 -4.49
N LEU A 92 -10.25 24.83 -4.20
CA LEU A 92 -11.08 23.76 -4.76
C LEU A 92 -11.90 23.17 -3.62
N ASN A 93 -13.23 23.18 -3.75
CA ASN A 93 -14.11 22.74 -2.66
C ASN A 93 -15.25 21.85 -3.15
N ASN A 94 -15.51 20.76 -2.44
CA ASN A 94 -16.65 19.86 -2.68
C ASN A 94 -16.72 19.36 -4.13
N LEU A 95 -15.63 18.77 -4.60
CA LEU A 95 -15.49 18.18 -5.94
C LEU A 95 -15.14 16.70 -5.83
N GLU A 96 -15.61 15.91 -6.78
CA GLU A 96 -15.16 14.54 -7.00
C GLU A 96 -14.27 14.51 -8.25
N ILE A 97 -13.06 13.94 -8.14
CA ILE A 97 -12.04 13.98 -9.20
C ILE A 97 -11.60 12.55 -9.50
N ILE A 98 -11.79 12.12 -10.75
CA ILE A 98 -11.62 10.71 -11.15
C ILE A 98 -10.85 10.57 -12.46
N HIS A 99 -10.27 9.39 -12.65
CA HIS A 99 -9.70 8.91 -13.92
C HIS A 99 -8.59 9.82 -14.47
N SER A 100 -7.53 10.01 -13.68
CA SER A 100 -6.27 10.53 -14.23
C SER A 100 -5.60 9.47 -15.10
N ASP A 101 -4.72 9.90 -15.99
CA ASP A 101 -3.78 8.98 -16.64
C ASP A 101 -2.79 8.35 -15.64
N GLY A 102 -2.17 7.21 -16.03
CA GLY A 102 -1.30 6.40 -15.18
C GLY A 102 0.17 6.82 -15.11
N ASN A 103 0.62 7.79 -15.92
CA ASN A 103 2.01 8.22 -15.93
C ASN A 103 2.43 8.95 -14.63
N ASP A 104 3.71 8.83 -14.25
CA ASP A 104 4.28 9.31 -12.97
C ASP A 104 4.05 10.78 -12.60
N THR A 105 3.83 11.65 -13.57
CA THR A 105 3.57 13.08 -13.33
C THR A 105 2.09 13.47 -13.40
N ASN A 106 1.23 12.52 -13.75
CA ASN A 106 -0.19 12.74 -13.89
C ASN A 106 -0.92 12.44 -12.57
N ALA A 107 -1.90 13.28 -12.28
CA ALA A 107 -2.64 13.26 -11.03
C ALA A 107 -4.10 13.71 -11.21
N GLY A 108 -4.95 13.39 -10.24
CA GLY A 108 -6.25 14.03 -10.10
C GLY A 108 -6.07 15.55 -10.03
N ILE A 109 -5.21 16.03 -9.13
CA ILE A 109 -4.88 17.44 -8.98
C ILE A 109 -3.37 17.63 -8.97
N SER A 110 -2.82 18.30 -9.97
CA SER A 110 -1.39 18.61 -10.08
C SER A 110 -1.14 20.08 -9.78
N ILE A 111 -0.42 20.37 -8.70
CA ILE A 111 -0.09 21.72 -8.24
C ILE A 111 1.40 21.97 -8.44
N ASN A 112 1.73 22.91 -9.32
CA ASN A 112 3.11 23.18 -9.73
C ASN A 112 3.48 24.65 -9.51
N ASN A 113 4.55 24.89 -8.74
CA ASN A 113 5.09 26.23 -8.50
C ASN A 113 4.05 27.24 -7.96
N ALA A 114 3.12 26.78 -7.12
CA ALA A 114 2.02 27.59 -6.61
C ALA A 114 2.09 27.77 -5.09
N GLN A 115 1.42 28.81 -4.59
CA GLN A 115 1.31 29.10 -3.17
C GLN A 115 -0.12 29.35 -2.74
N ASN A 116 -0.43 29.13 -1.47
CA ASN A 116 -1.76 29.40 -0.89
C ASN A 116 -2.88 28.63 -1.62
N VAL A 117 -2.71 27.33 -1.80
CA VAL A 117 -3.73 26.48 -2.44
C VAL A 117 -4.49 25.71 -1.36
N SER A 118 -5.82 25.74 -1.43
CA SER A 118 -6.70 24.99 -0.54
C SER A 118 -7.54 23.97 -1.31
N ILE A 119 -7.58 22.73 -0.81
CA ILE A 119 -8.40 21.64 -1.34
C ILE A 119 -9.21 21.12 -0.17
N ASN A 120 -10.52 21.33 -0.20
CA ASN A 120 -11.39 21.05 0.96
C ASN A 120 -12.60 20.21 0.55
N GLN A 121 -12.92 19.20 1.36
CA GLN A 121 -14.11 18.37 1.16
C GLN A 121 -14.16 17.70 -0.23
N CYS A 122 -13.00 17.41 -0.83
CA CYS A 122 -12.93 16.77 -2.13
C CYS A 122 -12.79 15.25 -1.98
N VAL A 123 -13.29 14.53 -2.98
CA VAL A 123 -13.13 13.09 -3.12
C VAL A 123 -12.25 12.84 -4.35
N VAL A 124 -11.18 12.04 -4.20
CA VAL A 124 -10.24 11.77 -5.30
C VAL A 124 -9.93 10.27 -5.36
N HIS A 125 -10.18 9.64 -6.49
CA HIS A 125 -9.96 8.20 -6.65
C HIS A 125 -9.73 7.77 -8.09
N HIS A 126 -9.25 6.54 -8.28
CA HIS A 126 -8.94 5.96 -9.59
C HIS A 126 -7.96 6.85 -10.36
N THR A 127 -6.85 7.17 -9.70
CA THR A 127 -5.75 7.98 -10.23
C THR A 127 -4.41 7.34 -9.92
N LYS A 128 -3.39 7.57 -10.75
CA LYS A 128 -2.00 7.23 -10.37
C LYS A 128 -1.57 7.99 -9.13
N THR A 129 -1.81 9.30 -9.13
CA THR A 129 -1.63 10.17 -7.97
C THR A 129 -2.90 10.98 -7.72
N GLY A 130 -3.40 11.04 -6.48
CA GLY A 130 -4.55 11.88 -6.14
C GLY A 130 -4.20 13.36 -6.25
N ILE A 131 -3.28 13.83 -5.40
CA ILE A 131 -2.70 15.18 -5.46
C ILE A 131 -1.19 15.09 -5.65
N PHE A 132 -0.67 15.73 -6.69
CA PHE A 132 0.76 15.90 -6.90
C PHE A 132 1.19 17.33 -6.58
N LEU A 133 2.08 17.52 -5.60
CA LEU A 133 2.65 18.80 -5.21
C LEU A 133 4.09 18.90 -5.70
N ASN A 134 4.39 19.90 -6.52
CA ASN A 134 5.72 20.12 -7.05
C ASN A 134 6.16 21.57 -6.81
N ASN A 135 7.23 21.74 -6.04
CA ASN A 135 7.81 23.05 -5.70
C ASN A 135 6.76 24.07 -5.23
N SER A 136 5.82 23.64 -4.40
CA SER A 136 4.68 24.45 -3.96
C SER A 136 4.75 24.74 -2.46
N ASN A 137 4.11 25.82 -2.00
CA ASN A 137 4.21 26.26 -0.61
C ASN A 137 2.85 26.66 -0.03
N ASN A 138 2.64 26.45 1.27
CA ASN A 138 1.41 26.81 1.96
C ASN A 138 0.18 26.15 1.31
N ILE A 139 0.15 24.82 1.41
CA ILE A 139 -0.90 23.97 0.84
C ILE A 139 -1.75 23.43 1.98
N MET A 140 -3.07 23.63 1.88
CA MET A 140 -4.05 23.16 2.86
C MET A 140 -4.94 22.11 2.21
N ILE A 141 -4.97 20.91 2.78
CA ILE A 141 -5.81 19.79 2.33
C ILE A 141 -6.64 19.37 3.55
N SER A 142 -7.95 19.58 3.48
CA SER A 142 -8.83 19.31 4.63
C SER A 142 -10.11 18.58 4.26
N ASP A 143 -10.57 17.69 5.15
CA ASP A 143 -11.83 16.94 5.01
C ASP A 143 -11.94 16.11 3.70
N CYS A 144 -10.81 15.81 3.06
CA CYS A 144 -10.77 15.11 1.76
C CYS A 144 -10.72 13.59 1.93
N TRP A 145 -11.22 12.87 0.93
CA TRP A 145 -11.20 11.40 0.89
C TRP A 145 -10.42 10.92 -0.33
N PHE A 146 -9.41 10.08 -0.11
CA PHE A 146 -8.55 9.53 -1.15
C PHE A 146 -8.59 8.00 -1.13
N PHE A 147 -8.95 7.39 -2.25
CA PHE A 147 -9.00 5.93 -2.32
C PHE A 147 -8.81 5.36 -3.73
N HIS A 148 -8.47 4.07 -3.83
CA HIS A 148 -8.23 3.37 -5.11
C HIS A 148 -7.23 4.09 -6.03
N SER A 149 -6.16 4.64 -5.46
CA SER A 149 -5.12 5.33 -6.22
C SER A 149 -3.73 4.77 -5.93
N GLY A 150 -2.76 4.97 -6.81
CA GLY A 150 -1.37 4.63 -6.51
C GLY A 150 -0.89 5.40 -5.27
N ASN A 151 -0.69 6.71 -5.42
CA ASN A 151 -0.37 7.60 -4.30
C ASN A 151 -1.56 8.53 -4.03
N ALA A 152 -2.08 8.61 -2.82
CA ALA A 152 -3.14 9.59 -2.53
C ALA A 152 -2.61 11.04 -2.57
N ILE A 153 -1.48 11.31 -1.91
CA ILE A 153 -0.77 12.59 -2.03
C ILE A 153 0.73 12.34 -2.23
N ARG A 154 1.28 12.84 -3.34
CA ARG A 154 2.72 12.84 -3.62
C ARG A 154 3.26 14.27 -3.60
N SER A 155 4.37 14.51 -2.91
CA SER A 155 5.06 15.80 -2.89
C SER A 155 6.52 15.68 -3.26
N LYS A 156 7.01 16.63 -4.06
CA LYS A 156 8.42 16.86 -4.37
C LYS A 156 8.77 18.32 -4.12
N HIS A 157 9.76 18.56 -3.26
CA HIS A 157 10.30 19.90 -2.98
C HIS A 157 9.27 20.95 -2.52
N SER A 158 8.21 20.54 -1.84
CA SER A 158 7.17 21.45 -1.36
C SER A 158 7.28 21.71 0.14
N SER A 159 6.67 22.79 0.63
CA SER A 159 6.77 23.17 2.06
C SER A 159 5.50 23.78 2.64
N GLN A 160 5.38 23.80 3.97
CA GLN A 160 4.17 24.28 4.66
C GLN A 160 2.93 23.55 4.17
N ILE A 161 2.93 22.23 4.33
CA ILE A 161 1.85 21.33 3.89
C ILE A 161 1.02 20.97 5.12
N PHE A 162 -0.26 21.29 5.08
CA PHE A 162 -1.22 21.04 6.17
C PHE A 162 -2.28 20.06 5.69
N ILE A 163 -2.39 18.91 6.37
CA ILE A 163 -3.36 17.86 6.08
C ILE A 163 -4.19 17.59 7.33
N ASP A 164 -5.51 17.79 7.27
CA ASP A 164 -6.37 17.65 8.45
C ASP A 164 -7.69 16.96 8.09
N PHE A 165 -8.22 16.12 8.99
CA PHE A 165 -9.50 15.42 8.78
C PHE A 165 -9.62 14.64 7.46
N CYS A 166 -8.52 14.16 6.90
CA CYS A 166 -8.51 13.40 5.65
C CYS A 166 -8.61 11.90 5.90
N ASP A 167 -9.21 11.18 4.95
CA ASP A 167 -9.25 9.71 4.96
C ASP A 167 -8.51 9.15 3.75
N PHE A 168 -7.63 8.18 4.00
CA PHE A 168 -6.78 7.53 3.01
C PHE A 168 -7.07 6.03 3.06
N ALA A 169 -7.76 5.50 2.04
CA ALA A 169 -8.17 4.10 2.01
C ALA A 169 -7.76 3.38 0.72
N ARG A 170 -7.22 2.17 0.79
CA ARG A 170 -6.92 1.36 -0.42
C ARG A 170 -6.08 2.07 -1.47
N ASN A 171 -5.03 2.74 -1.02
CA ASN A 171 -3.99 3.26 -1.90
C ASN A 171 -2.72 2.42 -1.76
N SER A 172 -1.83 2.47 -2.75
CA SER A 172 -0.50 1.91 -2.58
C SER A 172 0.22 2.68 -1.47
N MET A 173 0.21 4.00 -1.58
CA MET A 173 0.68 4.89 -0.52
C MET A 173 -0.33 5.99 -0.20
N GLY A 174 -0.62 6.19 1.08
CA GLY A 174 -1.39 7.35 1.52
C GLY A 174 -0.62 8.66 1.26
N LEU A 175 0.57 8.80 1.84
CA LEU A 175 1.45 9.95 1.59
C LEU A 175 2.83 9.51 1.12
N LEU A 176 3.28 10.07 0.00
CA LEU A 176 4.67 10.01 -0.47
C LEU A 176 5.27 11.42 -0.52
N MET A 177 6.08 11.80 0.45
CA MET A 177 6.64 13.16 0.53
C MET A 177 8.16 13.10 0.41
N GLN A 178 8.70 13.71 -0.64
CA GLN A 178 10.12 13.70 -0.95
C GLN A 178 10.68 15.12 -0.92
N TYR A 179 11.83 15.31 -0.26
CA TYR A 179 12.51 16.61 -0.16
C TYR A 179 11.61 17.75 0.32
N SER A 180 10.63 17.45 1.18
CA SER A 180 9.59 18.39 1.59
C SER A 180 9.77 18.80 3.06
N ASN A 181 9.28 19.99 3.43
CA ASN A 181 9.55 20.58 4.76
C ASN A 181 8.29 21.19 5.41
N GLU A 182 8.22 21.21 6.74
CA GLU A 182 7.08 21.78 7.48
C GLU A 182 5.77 21.08 7.12
N ILE A 183 5.76 19.76 7.32
CA ILE A 183 4.63 18.88 7.05
C ILE A 183 3.85 18.71 8.35
N ASN A 184 2.60 19.15 8.38
CA ASN A 184 1.70 19.04 9.53
C ASN A 184 0.48 18.21 9.17
N MET A 185 0.29 17.10 9.86
CA MET A 185 -0.87 16.23 9.70
C MET A 185 -1.61 16.03 11.02
N SER A 186 -2.93 16.11 10.98
CA SER A 186 -3.77 15.80 12.14
C SER A 186 -5.12 15.17 11.80
N HIS A 187 -5.73 14.53 12.79
CA HIS A 187 -7.11 14.01 12.74
C HIS A 187 -7.45 13.18 11.49
N SER A 188 -6.47 12.48 10.92
CA SER A 188 -6.62 11.76 9.65
C SER A 188 -6.57 10.24 9.86
N THR A 189 -7.19 9.49 8.94
CA THR A 189 -7.30 8.03 8.98
C THR A 189 -6.58 7.39 7.81
N PHE A 190 -5.93 6.24 8.05
CA PHE A 190 -5.30 5.43 7.02
C PHE A 190 -5.72 3.98 7.21
N SER A 191 -6.39 3.42 6.19
CA SER A 191 -6.88 2.04 6.23
C SER A 191 -6.67 1.30 4.91
N ALA A 192 -6.40 0.00 4.98
CA ALA A 192 -6.24 -0.84 3.80
C ALA A 192 -5.20 -0.36 2.75
N ASN A 193 -4.26 0.51 3.14
CA ASN A 193 -3.21 0.97 2.24
C ASN A 193 -2.03 -0.02 2.22
N GLY A 194 -1.22 0.00 1.16
CA GLY A 194 0.09 -0.65 1.14
C GLY A 194 1.04 -0.07 2.19
N LEU A 195 1.17 1.25 2.17
CA LEU A 195 1.91 2.07 3.11
C LEU A 195 1.07 3.29 3.48
N SER A 196 0.96 3.60 4.76
CA SER A 196 0.26 4.82 5.16
C SER A 196 1.06 6.05 4.78
N ILE A 197 2.35 6.08 5.17
CA ILE A 197 3.22 7.25 4.98
C ILE A 197 4.64 6.80 4.63
N LEU A 198 5.20 7.38 3.57
CA LEU A 198 6.62 7.36 3.23
C LEU A 198 7.15 8.79 3.09
N LEU A 199 7.98 9.21 4.04
CA LEU A 199 8.67 10.50 4.04
C LEU A 199 10.16 10.29 3.83
N ASP A 200 10.67 10.85 2.74
CA ASP A 200 12.04 10.69 2.30
C ASP A 200 12.71 12.07 2.16
N HIS A 201 13.93 12.21 2.67
CA HIS A 201 14.70 13.46 2.64
C HIS A 201 13.92 14.70 3.15
N SER A 202 13.02 14.52 4.12
CA SER A 202 12.05 15.54 4.55
C SER A 202 12.30 16.02 5.98
N SER A 203 11.82 17.22 6.33
CA SER A 203 12.14 17.86 7.61
C SER A 203 10.96 18.57 8.27
N ASN A 204 11.06 18.76 9.59
CA ASN A 204 10.06 19.45 10.41
C ASN A 204 8.66 18.84 10.23
N ILE A 205 8.54 17.58 10.65
CA ILE A 205 7.36 16.76 10.41
C ILE A 205 6.61 16.62 11.73
N LYS A 206 5.32 16.95 11.71
CA LYS A 206 4.43 16.83 12.87
C LYS A 206 3.18 16.07 12.47
N ILE A 207 2.97 14.92 13.10
CA ILE A 207 1.78 14.07 12.91
C ILE A 207 1.13 13.87 14.27
N GLN A 208 -0.18 14.12 14.39
CA GLN A 208 -0.87 13.95 15.66
C GLN A 208 -2.32 13.47 15.53
N GLN A 209 -2.83 12.73 16.52
CA GLN A 209 -4.25 12.37 16.63
C GLN A 209 -4.79 11.64 15.40
N CYS A 210 -3.98 10.75 14.81
CA CYS A 210 -4.34 9.97 13.63
C CYS A 210 -4.70 8.52 13.99
N ASN A 211 -5.38 7.84 13.07
CA ASN A 211 -5.74 6.42 13.21
C ASN A 211 -5.23 5.63 12.00
N ILE A 212 -4.26 4.75 12.25
CA ILE A 212 -3.54 3.96 11.26
C ILE A 212 -3.86 2.50 11.49
N THR A 213 -4.88 1.97 10.79
CA THR A 213 -5.48 0.68 11.13
C THR A 213 -5.73 -0.18 9.91
N ASP A 214 -5.47 -1.49 10.01
CA ASP A 214 -5.77 -2.49 8.97
C ASP A 214 -5.14 -2.15 7.61
N ASN A 215 -3.92 -1.59 7.62
CA ASN A 215 -3.09 -1.45 6.42
C ASN A 215 -2.27 -2.73 6.21
N SER A 216 -1.50 -2.81 5.12
CA SER A 216 -0.72 -4.00 4.78
C SER A 216 0.00 -4.61 5.98
N VAL A 217 -0.33 -5.86 6.24
CA VAL A 217 0.21 -6.69 7.33
C VAL A 217 1.68 -7.09 7.12
N ASN A 218 2.26 -6.80 5.96
CA ASN A 218 3.70 -6.89 5.72
C ASN A 218 4.42 -5.57 6.01
N LYS A 219 3.74 -4.44 5.80
CA LYS A 219 4.24 -3.06 5.99
C LYS A 219 3.16 -2.15 6.58
N GLY A 220 2.50 -1.28 5.82
CA GLY A 220 1.30 -0.55 6.26
C GLY A 220 1.50 0.71 7.10
N GLY A 221 2.54 0.81 7.94
CA GLY A 221 2.75 1.97 8.83
C GLY A 221 3.45 3.18 8.21
N PHE A 222 4.21 3.88 9.07
CA PHE A 222 4.99 5.07 8.69
C PHE A 222 6.45 4.74 8.47
N PHE A 223 7.02 5.26 7.39
CA PHE A 223 8.41 5.05 7.02
C PHE A 223 9.09 6.40 6.84
N PHE A 224 10.13 6.65 7.63
CA PHE A 224 10.94 7.85 7.55
C PHE A 224 12.35 7.47 7.10
N SER A 225 12.78 8.00 5.95
CA SER A 225 14.14 7.87 5.42
C SER A 225 14.80 9.23 5.30
N ASP A 226 16.07 9.33 5.70
CA ASP A 226 16.92 10.51 5.48
C ASP A 226 16.29 11.83 5.97
N SER A 227 15.46 11.72 7.02
CA SER A 227 14.55 12.77 7.47
C SER A 227 14.91 13.29 8.87
N ASN A 228 14.43 14.48 9.23
CA ASN A 228 14.78 15.11 10.51
C ASN A 228 13.63 15.87 11.19
N HIS A 229 13.76 16.06 12.50
CA HIS A 229 12.79 16.79 13.34
C HIS A 229 11.37 16.23 13.21
N ILE A 230 11.24 14.92 13.44
CA ILE A 230 9.96 14.20 13.38
C ILE A 230 9.30 14.20 14.75
N ARG A 231 7.99 14.47 14.79
CA ARG A 231 7.16 14.33 15.98
C ARG A 231 5.87 13.59 15.64
N VAL A 232 5.63 12.47 16.32
CA VAL A 232 4.41 11.67 16.19
C VAL A 232 3.76 11.55 17.57
N ASN A 233 2.55 12.07 17.73
CA ASN A 233 1.90 12.18 19.03
C ASN A 233 0.42 11.73 19.00
N ASP A 234 -0.06 11.09 20.07
CA ASP A 234 -1.50 10.77 20.21
C ASP A 234 -2.07 9.97 19.02
N THR A 235 -1.27 9.09 18.40
CA THR A 235 -1.66 8.33 17.20
C THR A 235 -1.86 6.85 17.55
N LEU A 236 -2.93 6.27 16.98
CA LEU A 236 -3.20 4.84 17.04
C LEU A 236 -2.59 4.15 15.82
N PHE A 237 -1.79 3.11 16.07
CA PHE A 237 -1.35 2.12 15.09
C PHE A 237 -1.92 0.76 15.49
N ARG A 238 -2.83 0.21 14.70
CA ARG A 238 -3.44 -1.10 14.97
C ARG A 238 -3.36 -1.99 13.75
N HIS A 239 -2.96 -3.25 13.95
CA HIS A 239 -3.05 -4.28 12.90
C HIS A 239 -2.41 -3.82 11.57
N ASN A 240 -1.16 -3.40 11.66
CA ASN A 240 -0.31 -3.10 10.51
C ASN A 240 0.91 -4.03 10.56
N GLY A 241 1.62 -4.18 9.45
CA GLY A 241 2.90 -4.89 9.44
C GLY A 241 3.96 -4.25 10.32
N VAL A 242 4.14 -2.95 10.14
CA VAL A 242 5.05 -2.08 10.88
C VAL A 242 4.26 -0.90 11.40
N GLY A 243 4.53 -0.44 12.62
CA GLY A 243 3.97 0.82 13.11
C GLY A 243 4.75 2.02 12.58
N ILE A 244 6.01 2.16 13.02
CA ILE A 244 6.93 3.20 12.55
C ILE A 244 8.31 2.59 12.22
N SER A 245 8.88 2.94 11.08
CA SER A 245 10.24 2.60 10.69
C SER A 245 11.12 3.84 10.51
N PHE A 246 12.28 3.84 11.14
CA PHE A 246 13.30 4.88 11.03
C PHE A 246 14.54 4.37 10.29
N SER A 247 14.95 5.11 9.27
CA SER A 247 16.18 4.89 8.51
C SER A 247 16.94 6.20 8.32
N ASN A 248 18.15 6.29 8.86
CA ASN A 248 19.00 7.48 8.78
C ASN A 248 18.32 8.77 9.27
N VAL A 249 17.55 8.67 10.37
CA VAL A 249 16.84 9.82 10.96
C VAL A 249 17.69 10.52 12.00
N SER A 250 17.77 11.86 11.94
CA SER A 250 18.63 12.61 12.87
C SER A 250 18.00 12.92 14.23
N SER A 251 16.67 13.00 14.30
CA SER A 251 15.88 13.26 15.50
C SER A 251 14.41 12.90 15.28
N ALA A 252 13.85 12.16 16.23
CA ALA A 252 12.42 11.87 16.28
C ALA A 252 11.91 11.76 17.72
N ILE A 253 10.68 12.21 17.93
CA ILE A 253 9.94 12.04 19.18
C ILE A 253 8.64 11.31 18.85
N VAL A 254 8.42 10.16 19.47
CA VAL A 254 7.16 9.41 19.44
C VAL A 254 6.59 9.43 20.85
N ASP A 255 5.43 10.04 21.03
CA ASP A 255 4.88 10.25 22.37
C ASP A 255 3.39 9.94 22.45
N SER A 256 2.95 9.32 23.54
CA SER A 256 1.51 9.08 23.79
C SER A 256 0.82 8.33 22.64
N CYS A 257 1.49 7.35 22.02
CA CYS A 257 0.95 6.56 20.91
C CYS A 257 0.61 5.12 21.33
N ASP A 258 -0.37 4.53 20.67
CA ASP A 258 -0.76 3.13 20.85
C ASP A 258 -0.31 2.30 19.64
N PHE A 259 0.37 1.19 19.90
CA PHE A 259 0.74 0.17 18.92
C PHE A 259 0.15 -1.16 19.37
N VAL A 260 -0.84 -1.65 18.63
CA VAL A 260 -1.67 -2.79 19.04
C VAL A 260 -1.72 -3.81 17.91
N LYS A 261 -1.41 -5.08 18.22
CA LYS A 261 -1.47 -6.18 17.24
C LYS A 261 -0.64 -5.93 15.97
N ILE A 262 0.52 -5.29 16.12
CA ILE A 262 1.44 -5.09 15.00
C ILE A 262 2.07 -6.43 14.62
N THR A 263 2.09 -6.77 13.33
CA THR A 263 2.47 -8.13 12.91
C THR A 263 3.99 -8.35 12.95
N HIS A 264 4.80 -7.39 12.48
CA HIS A 264 6.27 -7.50 12.44
C HIS A 264 6.96 -6.71 13.54
N PHE A 265 6.87 -5.37 13.47
CA PHE A 265 7.60 -4.45 14.33
C PHE A 265 6.75 -3.22 14.66
N ALA A 266 6.38 -3.02 15.94
CA ALA A 266 5.71 -1.78 16.33
C ALA A 266 6.59 -0.56 16.01
N ILE A 267 7.87 -0.62 16.36
CA ILE A 267 8.86 0.39 15.96
C ILE A 267 10.16 -0.28 15.51
N SER A 268 10.65 0.05 14.32
CA SER A 268 11.93 -0.45 13.79
C SER A 268 12.94 0.65 13.51
N PHE A 269 14.21 0.35 13.75
CA PHE A 269 15.36 1.20 13.45
C PHE A 269 16.26 0.43 12.49
N ARG A 270 16.15 0.70 11.18
CA ARG A 270 16.82 -0.09 10.13
C ARG A 270 18.23 0.46 9.87
N VAL A 271 18.32 1.73 9.47
CA VAL A 271 19.61 2.42 9.24
C VAL A 271 19.92 3.37 10.39
N ALA A 272 21.20 3.43 10.78
CA ALA A 272 21.71 4.17 11.94
C ALA A 272 21.09 5.58 12.09
N SER A 273 20.20 5.69 13.07
CA SER A 273 19.44 6.89 13.41
C SER A 273 19.89 7.43 14.78
N LYS A 274 19.71 8.73 14.99
CA LYS A 274 20.20 9.47 16.16
C LYS A 274 19.04 10.16 16.89
N LYS A 275 19.19 10.32 18.21
CA LYS A 275 18.27 11.11 19.07
C LYS A 275 16.80 10.72 18.89
N ILE A 276 16.51 9.43 18.93
CA ILE A 276 15.15 8.91 18.87
C ILE A 276 14.64 8.70 20.30
N ILE A 277 13.55 9.38 20.63
CA ILE A 277 12.91 9.35 21.94
C ILE A 277 11.50 8.80 21.78
N ILE A 278 11.19 7.75 22.53
CA ILE A 278 9.86 7.15 22.61
C ILE A 278 9.41 7.30 24.06
N SER A 279 8.26 7.91 24.30
CA SER A 279 7.76 8.13 25.66
C SER A 279 6.25 7.95 25.76
N ASN A 280 5.76 7.54 26.93
CA ASN A 280 4.33 7.42 27.21
C ASN A 280 3.56 6.57 26.19
N CYS A 281 4.21 5.62 25.50
CA CYS A 281 3.58 4.81 24.46
C CYS A 281 3.11 3.47 25.01
N SER A 282 2.05 2.91 24.43
CA SER A 282 1.58 1.55 24.70
C SER A 282 1.92 0.64 23.52
N ILE A 283 2.89 -0.26 23.69
CA ILE A 283 3.28 -1.25 22.67
C ILE A 283 2.87 -2.62 23.16
N ARG A 284 1.80 -3.15 22.58
CA ARG A 284 1.18 -4.36 23.10
C ARG A 284 0.64 -5.32 22.05
N ASP A 285 0.64 -6.59 22.45
CA ASP A 285 0.03 -7.68 21.71
C ASP A 285 0.61 -7.83 20.29
N SER A 286 1.87 -7.43 20.06
CA SER A 286 2.52 -7.59 18.75
C SER A 286 2.73 -9.08 18.44
N ILE A 287 2.40 -9.49 17.22
CA ILE A 287 2.45 -10.89 16.76
C ILE A 287 3.89 -11.38 16.64
N ARG A 288 4.84 -10.48 16.34
CA ARG A 288 6.28 -10.77 16.39
C ARG A 288 6.97 -9.92 17.45
N ASN A 289 7.52 -8.78 17.06
CA ASN A 289 8.36 -7.97 17.94
C ASN A 289 7.73 -6.62 18.24
N GLY A 290 7.92 -6.13 19.47
CA GLY A 290 7.61 -4.74 19.80
C GLY A 290 8.59 -3.80 19.09
N ILE A 291 9.85 -3.82 19.51
CA ILE A 291 10.86 -2.89 18.99
C ILE A 291 12.03 -3.66 18.38
N TYR A 292 12.44 -3.27 17.17
CA TYR A 292 13.59 -3.84 16.48
C TYR A 292 14.67 -2.80 16.21
N ILE A 293 15.90 -3.03 16.69
CA ILE A 293 17.00 -2.07 16.63
C ILE A 293 18.21 -2.69 15.95
N GLU A 294 18.50 -2.23 14.72
CA GLU A 294 19.68 -2.67 13.97
C GLU A 294 20.98 -2.00 14.45
N SER A 295 22.11 -2.52 13.99
CA SER A 295 23.46 -2.09 14.37
C SER A 295 23.70 -0.59 14.14
N GLY A 296 24.35 0.07 15.10
CA GLY A 296 24.67 1.50 15.02
C GLY A 296 23.54 2.44 15.42
N ASN A 297 22.35 1.92 15.73
CA ASN A 297 21.24 2.73 16.25
C ASN A 297 21.32 2.95 17.76
N SER A 298 20.78 4.09 18.19
CA SER A 298 20.58 4.43 19.61
C SER A 298 19.21 5.04 19.84
N CYS A 299 18.52 4.62 20.91
CA CYS A 299 17.23 5.20 21.28
C CYS A 299 17.00 5.21 22.80
N SER A 300 16.01 6.00 23.22
CA SER A 300 15.47 6.01 24.57
C SER A 300 13.98 5.69 24.53
N ILE A 301 13.53 4.75 25.35
CA ILE A 301 12.13 4.41 25.54
C ILE A 301 11.85 4.49 27.04
N THR A 302 10.98 5.40 27.47
CA THR A 302 10.68 5.59 28.89
C THR A 302 9.20 5.78 29.14
N GLN A 303 8.77 5.56 30.38
CA GLN A 303 7.39 5.79 30.82
C GLN A 303 6.33 5.10 29.93
N SER A 304 6.69 3.96 29.34
CA SER A 304 5.88 3.27 28.33
C SER A 304 5.46 1.88 28.82
N HIS A 305 4.43 1.32 28.19
CA HIS A 305 4.01 -0.07 28.40
C HIS A 305 4.56 -0.94 27.26
N LEU A 306 5.28 -2.01 27.58
CA LEU A 306 5.74 -3.03 26.63
C LEU A 306 5.20 -4.38 27.08
N VAL A 307 4.05 -4.80 26.53
CA VAL A 307 3.23 -5.89 27.09
C VAL A 307 2.85 -6.91 26.02
N ASN A 308 2.81 -8.19 26.38
CA ASN A 308 2.39 -9.32 25.53
C ASN A 308 2.93 -9.36 24.09
N ASN A 309 4.17 -8.94 23.85
CA ASN A 309 4.78 -9.07 22.53
C ASN A 309 5.30 -10.51 22.36
N ALA A 310 4.91 -11.19 21.28
CA ALA A 310 5.03 -12.65 21.18
C ALA A 310 6.47 -13.17 21.17
N ILE A 311 7.37 -12.56 20.39
CA ILE A 311 8.76 -13.01 20.26
C ILE A 311 9.67 -12.18 21.16
N TYR A 312 9.83 -10.89 20.89
CA TYR A 312 10.64 -9.97 21.70
C TYR A 312 9.91 -8.64 21.92
N SER A 313 9.92 -8.12 23.14
CA SER A 313 9.55 -6.71 23.38
C SER A 313 10.60 -5.76 22.82
N ILE A 314 11.89 -6.11 22.96
CA ILE A 314 13.01 -5.40 22.34
C ILE A 314 13.99 -6.42 21.76
N LEU A 315 14.17 -6.37 20.44
CA LEU A 315 15.15 -7.14 19.68
C LEU A 315 16.25 -6.19 19.16
N THR A 316 17.50 -6.53 19.44
CA THR A 316 18.69 -5.76 19.06
C THR A 316 19.67 -6.57 18.23
N ASN A 317 20.41 -5.88 17.35
CA ASN A 317 21.63 -6.37 16.69
C ASN A 317 22.91 -5.86 17.40
N PRO A 318 24.08 -6.48 17.16
CA PRO A 318 25.41 -5.99 17.59
C PRO A 318 25.58 -4.48 17.46
N HIS A 319 26.23 -3.83 18.45
CA HIS A 319 26.56 -2.40 18.43
C HIS A 319 25.35 -1.44 18.44
N SER A 320 24.17 -1.90 18.88
CA SER A 320 23.02 -1.04 19.18
C SER A 320 22.96 -0.69 20.68
N THR A 321 22.41 0.48 21.01
CA THR A 321 22.18 0.90 22.40
C THR A 321 20.73 1.35 22.63
N CYS A 322 20.18 1.00 23.78
CA CYS A 322 18.81 1.37 24.12
C CYS A 322 18.67 1.65 25.62
N TYR A 323 18.26 2.87 25.97
CA TYR A 323 17.82 3.17 27.34
C TYR A 323 16.33 2.86 27.46
N ALA A 324 16.00 1.77 28.14
CA ALA A 324 14.64 1.23 28.28
C ALA A 324 14.20 1.14 29.75
N ALA A 325 14.71 2.02 30.61
CA ALA A 325 14.30 2.09 32.01
C ALA A 325 12.95 2.80 32.17
N GLU A 326 12.39 2.68 33.37
CA GLU A 326 11.15 3.33 33.80
C GLU A 326 9.91 2.92 33.01
N ASN A 327 9.97 1.78 32.34
CA ASN A 327 8.84 1.18 31.61
C ASN A 327 8.12 0.13 32.45
N TRP A 328 6.85 -0.10 32.12
CA TRP A 328 6.05 -1.23 32.59
C TRP A 328 6.12 -2.38 31.59
N TRP A 329 6.47 -3.57 32.05
CA TRP A 329 6.69 -4.76 31.20
C TRP A 329 5.57 -5.80 31.28
N GLY A 330 4.41 -5.40 31.81
CA GLY A 330 3.26 -6.28 32.06
C GLY A 330 3.27 -6.94 33.44
N GLU A 331 4.42 -7.04 34.10
CA GLU A 331 4.58 -7.72 35.39
C GLU A 331 5.56 -7.03 36.34
N SER A 332 5.36 -7.20 37.66
CA SER A 332 6.14 -6.52 38.70
C SER A 332 7.62 -6.93 38.76
N LEU A 333 7.94 -8.16 38.35
CA LEU A 333 9.31 -8.66 38.23
C LEU A 333 10.02 -8.17 36.96
N GLY A 334 9.31 -7.42 36.11
CA GLY A 334 9.86 -6.79 34.91
C GLY A 334 10.30 -7.80 33.86
N PRO A 335 11.28 -7.45 33.02
CA PRO A 335 11.71 -8.30 31.92
C PRO A 335 12.49 -9.53 32.38
N TRP A 336 12.85 -9.68 33.66
CA TRP A 336 13.64 -10.83 34.15
C TRP A 336 12.86 -12.14 34.16
N GLN A 337 11.54 -12.07 34.35
CA GLN A 337 10.68 -13.25 34.26
C GLN A 337 10.52 -13.74 32.80
N SER A 338 10.88 -12.89 31.82
CA SER A 338 10.87 -13.25 30.39
C SER A 338 11.86 -14.35 30.03
N LEU A 339 12.86 -14.64 30.88
CA LEU A 339 13.76 -15.78 30.71
C LEU A 339 13.03 -17.14 30.84
N PHE A 340 11.83 -17.15 31.45
CA PHE A 340 10.98 -18.32 31.62
C PHE A 340 9.60 -18.17 30.95
N SER A 341 9.31 -17.00 30.34
CA SER A 341 8.07 -16.73 29.61
C SER A 341 8.25 -17.04 28.11
N ARG A 342 7.16 -17.40 27.45
CA ARG A 342 7.12 -17.49 25.98
C ARG A 342 7.06 -16.11 25.30
N THR A 343 6.66 -15.06 26.01
CA THR A 343 6.47 -13.69 25.50
C THR A 343 7.32 -12.65 26.25
N ASN A 344 7.38 -11.41 25.73
CA ASN A 344 8.09 -10.26 26.30
C ASN A 344 9.60 -10.45 26.52
N LYS A 345 10.25 -11.26 25.68
CA LYS A 345 11.71 -11.48 25.76
C LYS A 345 12.46 -10.20 25.37
N VAL A 346 13.67 -10.06 25.90
CA VAL A 346 14.61 -9.01 25.49
C VAL A 346 15.92 -9.67 25.07
N SER A 347 16.51 -9.24 23.95
CA SER A 347 17.76 -9.84 23.47
C SER A 347 18.98 -9.34 24.25
N PHE A 348 19.45 -10.14 25.22
CA PHE A 348 20.55 -9.79 26.13
C PHE A 348 21.97 -9.89 25.54
N LEU A 349 22.17 -10.63 24.44
CA LEU A 349 23.51 -10.98 23.91
C LEU A 349 23.91 -10.23 22.63
N LYS A 350 23.08 -9.31 22.15
CA LYS A 350 23.30 -8.63 20.85
C LYS A 350 23.49 -7.12 20.99
N GLY A 351 22.77 -6.40 21.86
CA GLY A 351 22.95 -4.95 22.06
C GLY A 351 23.06 -4.54 23.54
N GLN A 352 23.40 -3.29 23.83
CA GLN A 352 23.43 -2.75 25.20
C GLN A 352 22.07 -2.15 25.56
N ILE A 353 21.31 -2.82 26.42
CA ILE A 353 19.97 -2.39 26.84
C ILE A 353 19.94 -2.12 28.34
N THR A 354 19.62 -0.89 28.74
CA THR A 354 19.47 -0.51 30.15
C THR A 354 17.99 -0.53 30.53
N MET A 355 17.55 -1.56 31.26
CA MET A 355 16.13 -1.74 31.62
C MET A 355 15.79 -1.42 33.08
N TYR A 356 16.79 -1.36 33.95
CA TYR A 356 16.59 -1.06 35.37
C TYR A 356 16.84 0.43 35.66
N PRO A 357 16.02 1.09 36.51
CA PRO A 357 14.85 0.54 37.20
C PRO A 357 13.64 0.38 36.26
N TRP A 358 12.86 -0.70 36.38
CA TRP A 358 11.56 -0.83 35.72
C TRP A 358 10.42 -0.51 36.70
N GLN A 359 9.22 -0.27 36.17
CA GLN A 359 8.03 0.01 36.99
C GLN A 359 7.46 -1.27 37.58
N LYS A 360 7.04 -1.24 38.84
CA LYS A 360 6.45 -2.41 39.54
C LYS A 360 4.93 -2.50 39.40
N SER A 361 4.30 -1.49 38.83
CA SER A 361 2.87 -1.42 38.53
C SER A 361 2.66 -0.71 37.19
N PRO A 362 1.50 -0.91 36.54
CA PRO A 362 1.12 -0.15 35.35
C PRO A 362 1.23 1.36 35.57
N LEU A 363 1.73 2.07 34.57
CA LEU A 363 1.80 3.53 34.54
C LEU A 363 0.43 4.13 34.14
N ASN A 364 0.11 5.31 34.69
CA ASN A 364 -1.06 6.09 34.29
C ASN A 364 -0.73 7.00 33.09
N ARG A 365 -1.73 7.38 32.28
CA ARG A 365 -1.59 8.29 31.13
C ARG A 365 -0.55 7.82 30.10
N VAL A 366 -0.58 6.52 29.80
CA VAL A 366 0.20 5.90 28.73
C VAL A 366 -0.73 5.61 27.56
N GLY A 367 -0.21 5.73 26.35
CA GLY A 367 -0.95 5.57 25.12
C GLY A 367 -1.66 6.84 24.68
N ILE A 368 -2.58 6.70 23.73
CA ILE A 368 -3.39 7.81 23.23
C ILE A 368 -4.17 8.48 24.37
N GLN A 369 -4.08 9.80 24.47
CA GLN A 369 -4.81 10.58 25.49
C GLN A 369 -6.04 11.28 24.91
N ASN A 370 -6.04 11.49 23.60
CA ASN A 370 -7.10 12.15 22.86
C ASN A 370 -7.86 11.15 21.98
N LEU A 371 -9.11 11.48 21.65
CA LEU A 371 -9.89 10.71 20.70
C LEU A 371 -9.21 10.79 19.31
N VAL A 372 -9.09 9.64 18.66
CA VAL A 372 -8.66 9.53 17.26
C VAL A 372 -9.89 9.28 16.37
N PRO A 373 -9.88 9.75 15.11
CA PRO A 373 -10.98 9.53 14.18
C PRO A 373 -11.19 8.04 13.86
N SER A 374 -12.39 7.69 13.37
CA SER A 374 -12.66 6.38 12.77
C SER A 374 -12.61 6.49 11.24
N PRO A 375 -12.08 5.48 10.52
CA PRO A 375 -12.10 5.46 9.07
C PRO A 375 -13.54 5.62 8.52
N ARG A 376 -13.71 6.35 7.42
CA ARG A 376 -15.00 6.43 6.69
C ARG A 376 -15.22 5.21 5.81
N TYR A 377 -14.13 4.57 5.37
CA TYR A 377 -14.19 3.36 4.54
C TYR A 377 -14.68 2.15 5.36
N HIS A 378 -15.80 1.55 4.94
CA HIS A 378 -16.42 0.39 5.60
C HIS A 378 -16.78 -0.77 4.65
N HIS A 379 -16.46 -0.67 3.35
CA HIS A 379 -16.93 -1.65 2.35
C HIS A 379 -15.94 -1.89 1.21
N THR A 380 -15.75 -3.16 0.85
CA THR A 380 -15.09 -3.65 -0.36
C THR A 380 -15.88 -3.22 -1.60
N PHE A 381 -15.34 -2.28 -2.36
CA PHE A 381 -15.73 -2.12 -3.77
C PHE A 381 -14.85 -3.06 -4.58
N ASP A 382 -15.47 -3.95 -5.34
CA ASP A 382 -14.77 -4.73 -6.36
C ASP A 382 -14.57 -3.81 -7.56
N GLU A 383 -13.31 -3.47 -7.82
CA GLU A 383 -12.94 -2.67 -8.97
C GLU A 383 -13.13 -3.51 -10.23
N VAL A 384 -14.09 -3.14 -11.09
CA VAL A 384 -14.31 -3.84 -12.35
C VAL A 384 -13.61 -3.08 -13.46
N ILE A 385 -12.50 -3.62 -13.95
CA ILE A 385 -11.84 -3.12 -15.15
C ILE A 385 -12.63 -3.64 -16.36
N SER A 386 -13.06 -2.72 -17.23
CA SER A 386 -13.84 -3.07 -18.41
C SER A 386 -12.96 -3.75 -19.45
N ILE A 387 -13.29 -4.99 -19.79
CA ILE A 387 -12.67 -5.73 -20.90
C ILE A 387 -13.58 -5.59 -22.11
N PRO A 388 -13.13 -4.99 -23.22
CA PRO A 388 -13.94 -4.90 -24.43
C PRO A 388 -14.06 -6.27 -25.11
N CYS A 389 -15.25 -6.56 -25.64
CA CYS A 389 -15.45 -7.64 -26.59
C CYS A 389 -15.38 -7.05 -28.01
N ASP A 390 -14.28 -7.31 -28.72
CA ASP A 390 -14.05 -6.82 -30.08
C ASP A 390 -14.61 -7.77 -31.15
N ASP A 391 -14.99 -8.98 -30.76
CA ASP A 391 -15.58 -10.01 -31.62
C ASP A 391 -17.12 -9.90 -31.66
N VAL A 392 -17.75 -10.74 -32.50
CA VAL A 392 -19.21 -10.79 -32.58
C VAL A 392 -19.79 -11.32 -31.27
N ASP A 393 -20.65 -10.52 -30.67
CA ASP A 393 -21.42 -10.77 -29.45
C ASP A 393 -22.89 -10.47 -29.78
N SER A 394 -23.67 -11.54 -30.00
CA SER A 394 -25.02 -11.49 -30.55
C SER A 394 -26.07 -10.99 -29.54
N ASP A 395 -25.83 -11.16 -28.25
CA ASP A 395 -26.77 -10.82 -27.18
C ASP A 395 -26.32 -9.61 -26.31
N GLY A 396 -25.08 -9.15 -26.52
CA GLY A 396 -24.50 -7.97 -25.90
C GLY A 396 -24.19 -8.17 -24.42
N ASP A 397 -23.65 -9.33 -24.05
CA ASP A 397 -23.35 -9.71 -22.68
C ASP A 397 -21.84 -9.72 -22.31
N LYS A 398 -21.02 -9.26 -23.28
CA LYS A 398 -19.58 -8.93 -23.18
C LYS A 398 -18.61 -10.09 -23.35
N VAL A 399 -19.05 -11.25 -23.81
CA VAL A 399 -18.17 -12.29 -24.37
C VAL A 399 -18.57 -12.58 -25.81
N ALA A 400 -17.70 -13.23 -26.56
CA ALA A 400 -17.96 -13.48 -27.98
C ALA A 400 -18.76 -14.78 -28.20
N ASP A 401 -19.59 -14.82 -29.24
CA ASP A 401 -20.40 -15.99 -29.63
C ASP A 401 -19.56 -17.28 -29.73
N TRP A 402 -18.35 -17.17 -30.27
CA TRP A 402 -17.45 -18.33 -30.44
C TRP A 402 -16.98 -18.90 -29.10
N TRP A 403 -16.80 -18.04 -28.10
CA TRP A 403 -16.34 -18.41 -26.77
C TRP A 403 -17.50 -19.08 -26.01
N GLU A 404 -18.71 -18.55 -26.16
CA GLU A 404 -19.91 -19.17 -25.64
C GLU A 404 -20.14 -20.56 -26.23
N GLU A 405 -20.05 -20.71 -27.57
CA GLU A 405 -20.15 -22.02 -28.22
C GLU A 405 -19.09 -23.02 -27.71
N LYS A 406 -17.85 -22.56 -27.51
CA LYS A 406 -16.75 -23.37 -26.98
C LYS A 406 -17.07 -23.94 -25.60
N TRP A 407 -17.67 -23.13 -24.72
CA TRP A 407 -17.93 -23.46 -23.32
C TRP A 407 -19.37 -23.89 -23.02
N GLY A 408 -20.22 -23.95 -24.05
CA GLY A 408 -21.59 -24.46 -23.95
C GLY A 408 -22.61 -23.45 -23.44
N TYR A 409 -22.34 -22.15 -23.58
CA TYR A 409 -23.30 -21.07 -23.35
C TYR A 409 -24.12 -20.79 -24.63
N PRO A 410 -25.40 -20.39 -24.48
CA PRO A 410 -26.28 -20.02 -25.60
C PRO A 410 -25.99 -18.63 -26.17
N ILE A 411 -25.56 -18.56 -27.43
CA ILE A 411 -25.18 -17.31 -28.14
C ILE A 411 -26.27 -16.23 -28.28
N ASP A 412 -27.53 -16.56 -27.95
CA ASP A 412 -28.68 -15.67 -28.10
C ASP A 412 -29.41 -15.38 -26.79
N GLU A 413 -28.85 -15.79 -25.64
CA GLU A 413 -29.41 -15.57 -24.31
C GLU A 413 -28.42 -14.89 -23.38
N LYS A 414 -28.71 -13.61 -23.10
CA LYS A 414 -27.91 -12.77 -22.21
C LYS A 414 -27.60 -13.41 -20.86
N ASN A 415 -26.34 -13.75 -20.64
CA ASN A 415 -25.80 -14.23 -19.39
C ASN A 415 -25.14 -13.07 -18.61
N ASN A 416 -24.86 -13.26 -17.32
CA ASN A 416 -24.14 -12.24 -16.54
C ASN A 416 -22.65 -12.61 -16.45
N HIS A 417 -21.98 -12.73 -17.59
CA HIS A 417 -20.58 -13.16 -17.66
C HIS A 417 -19.61 -12.27 -16.87
N SER A 418 -19.98 -11.01 -16.61
CA SER A 418 -19.20 -10.11 -15.74
C SER A 418 -19.23 -10.50 -14.25
N ALA A 419 -20.06 -11.45 -13.83
CA ALA A 419 -20.17 -11.90 -12.44
C ALA A 419 -20.20 -13.44 -12.29
N LEU A 420 -20.17 -14.18 -13.40
CA LEU A 420 -20.08 -15.64 -13.39
C LEU A 420 -18.62 -16.05 -13.23
N ASP A 421 -18.35 -16.83 -12.20
CA ASP A 421 -17.08 -17.51 -11.91
C ASP A 421 -17.46 -18.95 -11.49
N PRO A 422 -17.58 -19.89 -12.45
CA PRO A 422 -18.12 -21.22 -12.19
C PRO A 422 -17.22 -22.12 -11.34
N ASP A 423 -15.90 -21.93 -11.34
CA ASP A 423 -14.95 -22.77 -10.62
C ASP A 423 -14.40 -22.15 -9.32
N GLY A 424 -14.64 -20.86 -9.11
CA GLY A 424 -14.34 -20.11 -7.90
C GLY A 424 -12.86 -19.78 -7.75
N ASP A 425 -12.15 -19.53 -8.84
CA ASP A 425 -10.76 -19.07 -8.85
C ASP A 425 -10.60 -17.53 -8.85
N GLY A 426 -11.71 -16.79 -8.80
CA GLY A 426 -11.71 -15.34 -8.80
C GLY A 426 -11.65 -14.70 -10.18
N LEU A 427 -11.72 -15.48 -11.26
CA LEU A 427 -11.81 -15.00 -12.63
C LEU A 427 -13.25 -15.15 -13.14
N THR A 428 -13.83 -14.02 -13.54
CA THR A 428 -15.14 -14.04 -14.18
C THR A 428 -15.04 -14.56 -15.61
N ASN A 429 -16.14 -15.05 -16.19
CA ASN A 429 -16.17 -15.48 -17.60
C ASN A 429 -15.66 -14.41 -18.58
N VAL A 430 -15.84 -13.11 -18.27
CA VAL A 430 -15.28 -12.01 -19.08
C VAL A 430 -13.75 -11.97 -19.01
N GLN A 431 -13.18 -12.26 -17.84
CA GLN A 431 -11.72 -12.37 -17.66
C GLN A 431 -11.18 -13.64 -18.32
N GLU A 432 -11.88 -14.77 -18.15
CA GLU A 432 -11.60 -16.04 -18.82
C GLU A 432 -11.62 -15.93 -20.35
N TYR A 433 -12.57 -15.16 -20.90
CA TYR A 433 -12.60 -14.81 -22.32
C TYR A 433 -11.34 -14.05 -22.76
N TYR A 434 -10.89 -13.08 -21.95
CA TYR A 434 -9.65 -12.33 -22.24
C TYR A 434 -8.39 -13.21 -22.18
N THR A 435 -8.36 -14.18 -21.26
CA THR A 435 -7.25 -15.12 -21.06
C THR A 435 -7.37 -16.40 -21.88
N ASP A 436 -8.44 -16.60 -22.67
CA ASP A 436 -8.64 -17.81 -23.50
C ASP A 436 -7.43 -18.10 -24.41
N LYS A 437 -6.80 -17.04 -24.94
CA LYS A 437 -5.59 -17.11 -25.76
C LYS A 437 -4.36 -17.70 -25.04
N PHE A 438 -4.39 -17.75 -23.72
CA PHE A 438 -3.38 -18.36 -22.85
C PHE A 438 -3.80 -19.75 -22.35
N GLY A 439 -5.01 -20.21 -22.68
CA GLY A 439 -5.51 -21.53 -22.32
C GLY A 439 -6.38 -21.57 -21.07
N SER A 440 -7.01 -20.44 -20.70
CA SER A 440 -8.01 -20.37 -19.63
C SER A 440 -9.20 -21.33 -19.86
N ASP A 441 -9.76 -21.87 -18.78
CA ASP A 441 -10.95 -22.72 -18.74
C ASP A 441 -11.91 -22.25 -17.63
N PRO A 442 -13.10 -21.71 -17.95
CA PRO A 442 -14.04 -21.16 -16.97
C PRO A 442 -14.64 -22.21 -16.01
N PHE A 443 -14.30 -23.49 -16.16
CA PHE A 443 -14.71 -24.58 -15.28
C PHE A 443 -13.52 -25.29 -14.60
N HIS A 444 -12.31 -24.79 -14.77
CA HIS A 444 -11.10 -25.31 -14.15
C HIS A 444 -10.18 -24.20 -13.67
N LYS A 445 -9.95 -24.16 -12.35
CA LYS A 445 -9.21 -23.08 -11.70
C LYS A 445 -7.89 -22.76 -12.39
N ASP A 446 -7.75 -21.50 -12.75
CA ASP A 446 -6.59 -20.90 -13.35
C ASP A 446 -5.97 -19.86 -12.41
N ILE A 447 -4.64 -19.78 -12.43
CA ILE A 447 -3.88 -18.72 -11.78
C ILE A 447 -2.91 -18.14 -12.79
N PHE A 448 -2.95 -16.83 -12.97
CA PHE A 448 -2.04 -16.11 -13.85
C PHE A 448 -0.98 -15.36 -13.02
N LEU A 449 0.29 -15.65 -13.26
CA LEU A 449 1.42 -14.99 -12.61
C LEU A 449 2.34 -14.38 -13.66
N GLU A 450 2.56 -13.07 -13.58
CA GLU A 450 3.59 -12.38 -14.35
C GLU A 450 4.85 -12.19 -13.52
N LEU A 451 6.01 -12.45 -14.12
CA LEU A 451 7.31 -12.28 -13.49
C LEU A 451 8.20 -11.36 -14.31
N ASP A 452 8.50 -10.19 -13.75
CA ASP A 452 9.54 -9.31 -14.25
C ASP A 452 10.84 -9.54 -13.48
N TRP A 453 11.97 -9.27 -14.13
CA TRP A 453 13.27 -9.49 -13.50
C TRP A 453 14.27 -8.41 -13.82
N MET A 454 15.12 -8.11 -12.84
CA MET A 454 16.25 -7.21 -13.06
C MET A 454 17.45 -7.97 -13.64
N ARG A 455 18.19 -7.29 -14.50
CA ARG A 455 19.54 -7.70 -14.90
C ARG A 455 20.57 -6.86 -14.18
N CYS A 456 21.62 -7.50 -13.67
CA CYS A 456 22.77 -6.79 -13.14
C CYS A 456 23.81 -6.44 -14.21
N ASP A 457 24.56 -5.35 -14.01
CA ASP A 457 25.60 -4.87 -14.93
C ASP A 457 26.77 -5.87 -15.11
N ASN A 458 26.94 -6.80 -14.17
CA ASN A 458 27.89 -7.92 -14.28
C ASN A 458 27.43 -9.00 -15.29
N GLY A 459 26.24 -8.85 -15.87
CA GLY A 459 25.62 -9.78 -16.83
C GLY A 459 24.73 -10.85 -16.20
N GLU A 460 24.63 -10.92 -14.88
CA GLU A 460 23.74 -11.87 -14.19
C GLU A 460 22.29 -11.38 -14.27
N SER A 461 21.43 -12.18 -14.90
CA SER A 461 20.00 -11.92 -15.00
C SER A 461 19.26 -12.69 -13.91
N ASN A 462 18.25 -12.05 -13.32
CA ASN A 462 17.32 -12.73 -12.39
C ASN A 462 16.18 -13.45 -13.13
N LYS A 463 16.27 -13.61 -14.46
CA LYS A 463 15.27 -14.35 -15.22
C LYS A 463 15.08 -15.75 -14.61
N PRO A 464 13.83 -16.13 -14.29
CA PRO A 464 13.52 -17.49 -13.86
C PRO A 464 13.90 -18.52 -14.92
N ASP A 465 14.49 -19.62 -14.50
CA ASP A 465 14.67 -20.80 -15.33
C ASP A 465 13.40 -21.66 -15.28
N GLU A 466 12.82 -21.97 -16.45
CA GLU A 466 11.61 -22.79 -16.59
C GLU A 466 11.72 -24.14 -15.87
N THR A 467 12.91 -24.75 -15.84
CA THR A 467 13.13 -26.04 -15.16
C THR A 467 12.93 -25.95 -13.65
N TRP A 468 13.15 -24.78 -13.05
CA TRP A 468 12.94 -24.51 -11.64
C TRP A 468 11.51 -24.04 -11.33
N LEU A 469 10.78 -23.55 -12.33
CA LEU A 469 9.36 -23.23 -12.22
C LEU A 469 8.47 -24.48 -12.33
N GLN A 470 8.89 -25.50 -13.10
CA GLN A 470 8.09 -26.70 -13.33
C GLN A 470 7.61 -27.39 -12.05
N PRO A 471 8.42 -27.58 -10.98
CA PRO A 471 7.93 -28.20 -9.75
C PRO A 471 6.85 -27.38 -9.02
N ILE A 472 6.82 -26.06 -9.22
CA ILE A 472 5.75 -25.20 -8.70
C ILE A 472 4.49 -25.48 -9.50
N ILE A 473 4.59 -25.43 -10.84
CA ILE A 473 3.47 -25.69 -11.77
C ILE A 473 2.86 -27.08 -11.51
N ASP A 474 3.70 -28.12 -11.45
CA ASP A 474 3.29 -29.49 -11.16
C ASP A 474 2.56 -29.57 -9.82
N SER A 475 3.02 -28.81 -8.82
CA SER A 475 2.37 -28.79 -7.51
C SER A 475 0.98 -28.15 -7.53
N TYR A 476 0.70 -27.18 -8.39
CA TYR A 476 -0.67 -26.67 -8.55
C TYR A 476 -1.52 -27.66 -9.36
N ALA A 477 -0.96 -28.27 -10.40
CA ALA A 477 -1.64 -29.25 -11.23
C ALA A 477 -2.06 -30.50 -10.43
N ASP A 478 -1.22 -30.99 -9.51
CA ASP A 478 -1.54 -32.07 -8.58
C ASP A 478 -2.74 -31.75 -7.67
N HIS A 479 -3.06 -30.45 -7.52
CA HIS A 479 -4.19 -29.93 -6.77
C HIS A 479 -5.33 -29.42 -7.66
N ASN A 480 -5.33 -29.82 -8.95
CA ASN A 480 -6.36 -29.47 -9.93
C ASN A 480 -6.54 -27.95 -10.12
N ILE A 481 -5.40 -27.26 -10.21
CA ILE A 481 -5.29 -25.83 -10.54
C ILE A 481 -4.23 -25.70 -11.64
N THR A 482 -4.53 -24.95 -12.69
CA THR A 482 -3.57 -24.63 -13.74
C THR A 482 -2.86 -23.32 -13.40
N LEU A 483 -1.53 -23.36 -13.27
CA LEU A 483 -0.72 -22.16 -13.02
C LEU A 483 -0.03 -21.71 -14.31
N HIS A 484 -0.46 -20.57 -14.84
CA HIS A 484 0.12 -19.90 -16.00
C HIS A 484 1.17 -18.89 -15.53
N ILE A 485 2.42 -19.06 -15.98
CA ILE A 485 3.53 -18.14 -15.62
C ILE A 485 4.03 -17.40 -16.86
N ASP A 486 3.86 -16.08 -16.87
CA ASP A 486 4.36 -15.20 -17.91
C ASP A 486 5.77 -14.68 -17.59
N ILE A 487 6.75 -15.13 -18.38
CA ILE A 487 8.14 -14.66 -18.39
C ILE A 487 8.55 -14.12 -19.78
N GLY A 488 7.56 -13.57 -20.51
CA GLY A 488 7.75 -12.95 -21.84
C GLY A 488 6.89 -13.53 -22.96
N SER A 489 5.88 -14.36 -22.66
CA SER A 489 5.12 -15.11 -23.67
C SER A 489 3.62 -14.80 -23.70
N MET A 490 3.10 -14.13 -22.66
CA MET A 490 1.68 -13.80 -22.53
C MET A 490 1.44 -12.28 -22.55
N GLY A 491 2.37 -11.54 -23.16
CA GLY A 491 2.27 -10.09 -23.35
C GLY A 491 2.80 -9.22 -22.21
N GLY A 492 3.27 -9.82 -21.11
CA GLY A 492 4.06 -9.18 -20.06
C GLY A 492 5.37 -9.94 -19.82
N GLY A 493 5.96 -9.80 -18.64
CA GLY A 493 7.16 -10.53 -18.22
C GLY A 493 8.42 -10.09 -18.96
N GLU A 494 9.07 -9.05 -18.44
CA GLU A 494 10.21 -8.41 -19.10
C GLU A 494 11.46 -8.21 -18.23
N GLU A 495 12.58 -7.94 -18.92
CA GLU A 495 13.85 -7.64 -18.27
C GLU A 495 13.97 -6.14 -18.00
N ILE A 496 13.99 -5.78 -16.73
CA ILE A 496 14.10 -4.39 -16.27
C ILE A 496 15.57 -4.04 -16.05
N TYR A 497 16.01 -2.93 -16.65
CA TYR A 497 17.34 -2.38 -16.40
C TYR A 497 17.31 -1.43 -15.19
N TYR A 498 17.97 -1.83 -14.10
CA TYR A 498 18.12 -1.02 -12.90
C TYR A 498 19.55 -1.10 -12.35
N PRO A 499 20.21 0.02 -12.00
CA PRO A 499 21.58 0.00 -11.51
C PRO A 499 21.76 -0.89 -10.27
N CYS A 500 22.73 -1.82 -10.31
CA CYS A 500 22.92 -2.80 -9.22
C CYS A 500 23.36 -2.20 -7.89
N ASP A 501 24.02 -1.04 -7.93
CA ASP A 501 24.53 -0.33 -6.76
C ASP A 501 23.45 0.49 -6.06
N HIS A 502 22.25 0.55 -6.63
CA HIS A 502 21.10 1.24 -6.06
C HIS A 502 20.09 0.24 -5.52
N ILE A 503 19.70 0.42 -4.26
CA ILE A 503 18.56 -0.29 -3.67
C ILE A 503 17.31 0.52 -4.04
N PRO A 504 16.37 -0.03 -4.84
CA PRO A 504 15.10 0.62 -5.09
C PRO A 504 14.40 0.97 -3.78
N THR A 505 13.75 2.13 -3.72
CA THR A 505 12.87 2.50 -2.60
C THR A 505 11.50 1.85 -2.77
N TYR A 506 10.64 1.88 -1.74
CA TYR A 506 9.25 1.43 -1.90
C TYR A 506 8.52 2.21 -3.00
N ALA A 507 8.78 3.51 -3.13
CA ALA A 507 8.23 4.33 -4.19
C ALA A 507 8.72 3.89 -5.57
N ALA A 508 9.99 3.48 -5.69
CA ALA A 508 10.50 2.94 -6.96
C ALA A 508 9.85 1.61 -7.35
N LEU A 509 9.53 0.73 -6.38
CA LEU A 509 8.80 -0.51 -6.66
C LEU A 509 7.36 -0.23 -7.13
N GLU A 510 6.70 0.76 -6.55
CA GLU A 510 5.39 1.22 -7.01
C GLU A 510 5.48 1.82 -8.42
N ASP A 511 6.40 2.74 -8.69
CA ASP A 511 6.63 3.29 -10.03
C ASP A 511 6.93 2.16 -11.07
N MET A 512 7.66 1.11 -10.69
CA MET A 512 7.90 -0.08 -11.54
C MET A 512 6.63 -0.90 -11.80
N TYR A 513 5.82 -1.19 -10.77
CA TYR A 513 4.55 -1.87 -10.94
C TYR A 513 3.65 -1.13 -11.95
N TRP A 514 3.55 0.19 -11.83
CA TRP A 514 2.76 0.98 -12.78
C TRP A 514 3.35 0.96 -14.19
N THR A 515 4.67 1.08 -14.31
CA THR A 515 5.34 1.17 -15.62
C THR A 515 5.30 -0.14 -16.38
N TYR A 516 5.67 -1.25 -15.74
CA TYR A 516 5.91 -2.53 -16.42
C TYR A 516 4.70 -3.46 -16.37
N PHE A 517 4.03 -3.58 -15.21
CA PHE A 517 2.86 -4.45 -15.09
C PHE A 517 1.60 -3.79 -15.67
N LEU A 518 1.33 -2.54 -15.32
CA LEU A 518 0.14 -1.83 -15.78
C LEU A 518 0.33 -1.09 -17.10
N ASN A 519 1.57 -0.92 -17.61
CA ASN A 519 1.87 -0.09 -18.78
C ASN A 519 1.36 1.36 -18.65
N ASN A 520 1.33 1.89 -17.42
CA ASN A 520 0.72 3.17 -17.06
C ASN A 520 -0.75 3.31 -17.50
N ASP A 521 -1.47 2.20 -17.65
CA ASP A 521 -2.88 2.17 -18.01
C ASP A 521 -3.72 1.63 -16.85
N LEU A 522 -4.55 2.48 -16.25
CA LEU A 522 -5.48 2.10 -15.18
C LEU A 522 -6.56 1.12 -15.68
N GLN A 523 -6.79 1.04 -16.99
CA GLN A 523 -7.74 0.12 -17.60
C GLN A 523 -7.09 -1.18 -18.06
N ASN A 524 -5.81 -1.42 -17.75
CA ASN A 524 -5.12 -2.63 -18.13
C ASN A 524 -5.74 -3.86 -17.42
N PRO A 525 -6.37 -4.81 -18.14
CA PRO A 525 -7.07 -5.95 -17.54
C PRO A 525 -6.18 -6.90 -16.75
N ARG A 526 -4.85 -6.81 -16.89
CA ARG A 526 -3.93 -7.61 -16.08
C ARG A 526 -4.11 -7.31 -14.60
N LYS A 527 -4.46 -6.07 -14.25
CA LYS A 527 -4.98 -5.74 -12.92
C LYS A 527 -6.30 -6.50 -12.70
N ASN A 528 -6.35 -7.30 -11.64
CA ASN A 528 -7.44 -8.23 -11.28
C ASN A 528 -7.44 -9.58 -12.02
N ILE A 529 -6.48 -9.88 -12.90
CA ILE A 529 -6.29 -11.21 -13.49
C ILE A 529 -4.96 -11.81 -13.07
N PHE A 530 -3.87 -11.04 -13.22
CA PHE A 530 -2.52 -11.51 -12.96
C PHE A 530 -2.07 -11.11 -11.54
N HIS A 531 -1.38 -12.04 -10.89
CA HIS A 531 -0.45 -11.73 -9.82
C HIS A 531 0.87 -11.20 -10.41
N TYR A 532 1.57 -10.32 -9.71
CA TYR A 532 2.81 -9.70 -10.20
C TYR A 532 4.00 -9.96 -9.28
N GLY A 533 5.03 -10.61 -9.80
CA GLY A 533 6.31 -10.82 -9.11
C GLY A 533 7.44 -10.03 -9.73
N LEU A 534 8.18 -9.29 -8.90
CA LEU A 534 9.36 -8.52 -9.34
C LEU A 534 10.64 -9.08 -8.71
N LEU A 535 11.54 -9.58 -9.56
CA LEU A 535 12.80 -10.21 -9.17
C LEU A 535 13.96 -9.21 -9.20
N CYS A 536 14.07 -8.41 -8.14
CA CYS A 536 15.11 -7.40 -8.03
C CYS A 536 16.47 -7.98 -7.64
N ASN A 537 17.54 -7.23 -7.94
CA ASN A 537 18.85 -7.49 -7.33
C ASN A 537 18.75 -7.20 -5.82
N PHE A 538 18.46 -5.94 -5.49
CA PHE A 538 18.20 -5.46 -4.15
C PHE A 538 16.78 -4.90 -4.06
N CYS A 539 16.13 -5.03 -2.90
CA CYS A 539 14.86 -4.39 -2.57
C CYS A 539 15.00 -3.62 -1.24
N PRO A 540 14.04 -2.75 -0.88
CA PRO A 540 13.99 -2.13 0.46
C PRO A 540 13.99 -3.13 1.64
N ASP A 541 13.58 -4.38 1.39
CA ASP A 541 13.57 -5.49 2.34
C ASP A 541 13.86 -6.81 1.59
N LEU A 542 14.25 -7.88 2.29
CA LEU A 542 14.75 -9.12 1.66
C LEU A 542 13.80 -9.75 0.63
N ASN A 543 12.53 -9.91 0.97
CA ASN A 543 11.46 -10.29 0.05
C ASN A 543 10.12 -10.13 0.76
N PHE A 544 9.11 -9.60 0.06
CA PHE A 544 7.85 -9.23 0.69
C PHE A 544 6.74 -8.99 -0.35
N PRO A 545 5.47 -9.27 0.00
CA PRO A 545 4.32 -8.73 -0.72
C PRO A 545 4.25 -7.21 -0.57
N PHE A 546 3.89 -6.51 -1.64
CA PHE A 546 3.62 -5.08 -1.63
C PHE A 546 2.28 -4.78 -2.32
N VAL A 547 1.84 -3.53 -2.25
CA VAL A 547 0.62 -3.06 -2.93
C VAL A 547 1.08 -2.05 -3.94
N GLY A 548 0.90 -2.33 -5.23
CA GLY A 548 1.26 -1.41 -6.32
C GLY A 548 0.18 -0.36 -6.59
N TRP A 549 -1.08 -0.71 -6.38
CA TRP A 549 -2.21 0.18 -6.59
C TRP A 549 -3.21 0.18 -5.43
N ASN A 550 -4.03 -0.86 -5.25
CA ASN A 550 -5.13 -0.83 -4.27
C ASN A 550 -5.48 -2.21 -3.66
N ALA A 551 -4.70 -3.23 -3.99
CA ALA A 551 -4.82 -4.58 -3.48
C ALA A 551 -3.46 -5.29 -3.41
N MET A 552 -3.38 -6.39 -2.67
CA MET A 552 -2.13 -7.16 -2.49
C MET A 552 -2.02 -8.23 -3.57
N ASP A 553 -1.73 -7.79 -4.80
CA ASP A 553 -1.53 -8.61 -5.98
C ASP A 553 -0.06 -8.80 -6.36
N SER A 554 0.85 -8.15 -5.64
CA SER A 554 2.26 -8.10 -6.01
C SER A 554 3.24 -8.48 -4.90
N PHE A 555 4.41 -8.94 -5.31
CA PHE A 555 5.53 -9.24 -4.42
C PHE A 555 6.88 -8.92 -5.06
N ALA A 556 7.86 -8.62 -4.21
CA ALA A 556 9.23 -8.36 -4.63
C ALA A 556 10.20 -9.34 -3.96
N ILE A 557 11.20 -9.80 -4.72
CA ILE A 557 12.24 -10.72 -4.25
C ILE A 557 13.61 -10.10 -4.49
N SER A 558 14.37 -9.86 -3.42
CA SER A 558 15.75 -9.38 -3.50
C SER A 558 16.70 -10.54 -3.77
N VAL A 559 16.79 -10.98 -5.02
CA VAL A 559 17.52 -12.20 -5.43
C VAL A 559 19.00 -12.14 -5.04
N GLU A 560 19.67 -11.01 -5.25
CA GLU A 560 21.09 -10.88 -4.94
C GLU A 560 21.34 -10.92 -3.43
N TRP A 561 20.58 -10.14 -2.67
CA TRP A 561 20.67 -10.14 -1.21
C TRP A 561 20.38 -11.53 -0.61
N LEU A 562 19.36 -12.22 -1.11
CA LEU A 562 19.03 -13.57 -0.66
C LEU A 562 20.12 -14.58 -1.03
N SER A 563 20.69 -14.50 -2.22
CA SER A 563 21.78 -15.37 -2.67
C SER A 563 23.04 -15.20 -1.80
N GLN A 564 23.32 -13.96 -1.38
CA GLN A 564 24.40 -13.67 -0.43
C GLN A 564 24.10 -14.20 0.98
N THR A 565 22.84 -14.08 1.41
CA THR A 565 22.41 -14.50 2.75
C THR A 565 22.34 -16.03 2.89
N TYR A 566 21.92 -16.73 1.83
CA TYR A 566 21.69 -18.16 1.81
C TYR A 566 22.56 -18.87 0.75
N SER A 567 23.86 -18.61 0.78
CA SER A 567 24.85 -19.10 -0.20
C SER A 567 24.95 -20.62 -0.34
N GLN A 568 24.32 -21.38 0.56
CA GLN A 568 24.19 -22.84 0.44
C GLN A 568 23.17 -23.30 -0.62
N TYR A 569 22.29 -22.42 -1.10
CA TYR A 569 21.30 -22.73 -2.14
C TYR A 569 21.72 -22.14 -3.50
N GLN A 570 21.26 -22.75 -4.58
CA GLN A 570 21.48 -22.19 -5.92
C GLN A 570 20.62 -20.94 -6.12
N ARG A 571 21.08 -19.97 -6.93
CA ARG A 571 20.31 -18.74 -7.22
C ARG A 571 18.90 -19.05 -7.72
N GLN A 572 18.76 -19.95 -8.69
CA GLN A 572 17.46 -20.35 -9.25
C GLN A 572 16.58 -21.09 -8.22
N GLN A 573 17.18 -21.82 -7.28
CA GLN A 573 16.45 -22.43 -6.16
C GLN A 573 15.87 -21.37 -5.20
N ILE A 574 16.62 -20.28 -4.97
CA ILE A 574 16.14 -19.13 -4.17
C ILE A 574 15.02 -18.39 -4.90
N ILE A 575 15.16 -18.18 -6.21
CA ILE A 575 14.12 -17.57 -7.06
C ILE A 575 12.84 -18.40 -6.99
N ALA A 576 12.90 -19.69 -7.32
CA ALA A 576 11.73 -20.58 -7.31
C ALA A 576 11.07 -20.68 -5.93
N GLY A 577 11.84 -20.89 -4.87
CA GLY A 577 11.30 -20.95 -3.50
C GLY A 577 10.71 -19.61 -3.04
N GLY A 578 11.28 -18.50 -3.49
CA GLY A 578 10.73 -17.16 -3.27
C GLY A 578 9.39 -16.98 -3.98
N ILE A 579 9.32 -17.33 -5.27
CA ILE A 579 8.09 -17.22 -6.09
C ILE A 579 6.97 -18.06 -5.46
N ALA A 580 7.22 -19.34 -5.19
CA ALA A 580 6.20 -20.24 -4.62
C ALA A 580 5.65 -19.72 -3.29
N HIS A 581 6.54 -19.22 -2.42
CA HIS A 581 6.17 -18.69 -1.11
C HIS A 581 5.36 -17.39 -1.21
N HIS A 582 5.79 -16.44 -2.06
CA HIS A 582 5.13 -15.14 -2.15
C HIS A 582 3.83 -15.16 -2.96
N LEU A 583 3.71 -16.06 -3.93
CA LEU A 583 2.42 -16.36 -4.57
C LEU A 583 1.40 -16.88 -3.53
N GLY A 584 1.84 -17.66 -2.53
CA GLY A 584 0.98 -18.07 -1.42
C GLY A 584 0.39 -16.89 -0.63
N HIS A 585 1.17 -15.82 -0.41
CA HIS A 585 0.67 -14.62 0.27
C HIS A 585 -0.35 -13.84 -0.56
N THR A 586 -0.20 -13.77 -1.88
CA THR A 586 -1.21 -13.14 -2.76
C THR A 586 -2.48 -13.99 -2.88
N LEU A 587 -2.43 -15.25 -2.45
CA LEU A 587 -3.57 -16.16 -2.28
C LEU A 587 -4.06 -16.24 -0.82
N GLY A 588 -3.75 -15.23 0.00
CA GLY A 588 -4.34 -15.07 1.34
C GLY A 588 -3.70 -15.89 2.46
N LEU A 589 -2.56 -16.56 2.22
CA LEU A 589 -1.82 -17.25 3.28
C LEU A 589 -1.00 -16.26 4.12
N ILE A 590 -1.59 -15.71 5.19
CA ILE A 590 -0.98 -14.64 6.01
C ILE A 590 -0.60 -15.14 7.42
N ALA A 591 0.57 -14.71 7.89
CA ALA A 591 1.15 -15.13 9.18
C ALA A 591 0.39 -14.67 10.44
N ASP A 592 -0.44 -13.63 10.35
CA ASP A 592 -1.30 -13.19 11.46
C ASP A 592 -2.58 -14.01 11.61
N THR A 593 -2.98 -14.70 10.54
CA THR A 593 -4.20 -15.49 10.46
C THR A 593 -3.90 -16.97 10.73
N TYR A 594 -2.80 -17.48 10.18
CA TYR A 594 -2.42 -18.90 10.26
C TYR A 594 -1.04 -19.09 10.91
N LYS A 595 -1.00 -19.90 11.97
CA LYS A 595 0.24 -20.16 12.71
C LYS A 595 1.23 -20.99 11.89
N GLY A 596 2.52 -20.73 12.09
CA GLY A 596 3.61 -21.46 11.43
C GLY A 596 4.07 -20.82 10.11
N ILE A 597 3.16 -20.14 9.41
CA ILE A 597 3.50 -19.28 8.27
C ILE A 597 4.51 -18.21 8.71
N ASP A 598 5.53 -18.01 7.89
CA ASP A 598 6.61 -17.05 8.10
C ASP A 598 7.35 -17.17 9.43
N ASN A 599 7.30 -18.35 10.06
CA ASN A 599 7.93 -18.52 11.35
C ASN A 599 9.45 -18.65 11.21
N MET A 600 10.14 -17.52 11.30
CA MET A 600 11.62 -17.41 11.25
C MET A 600 12.34 -18.21 12.34
N ASP A 601 11.68 -18.51 13.46
CA ASP A 601 12.29 -19.23 14.58
C ASP A 601 12.43 -20.73 14.29
N THR A 602 11.74 -21.25 13.26
CA THR A 602 11.89 -22.64 12.76
C THR A 602 13.26 -22.90 12.12
N ILE A 603 13.98 -21.86 11.65
CA ILE A 603 15.33 -22.04 11.10
C ILE A 603 16.31 -22.47 12.20
N ARG A 604 16.02 -22.14 13.46
CA ARG A 604 16.83 -22.51 14.62
C ARG A 604 16.47 -23.92 15.07
N PHE A 605 17.32 -24.89 14.70
CA PHE A 605 17.16 -26.27 15.14
C PHE A 605 16.92 -26.37 16.66
N PHE A 606 15.92 -27.17 17.03
CA PHE A 606 15.49 -27.42 18.41
C PHE A 606 14.89 -26.24 19.18
N SER A 607 14.57 -25.12 18.52
CA SER A 607 13.68 -24.11 19.11
C SER A 607 12.29 -24.71 19.38
N ASP A 608 11.51 -24.08 20.26
CA ASP A 608 10.12 -24.46 20.50
C ASP A 608 9.33 -24.47 19.17
N SER A 609 9.52 -23.43 18.36
CA SER A 609 8.90 -23.29 17.04
C SER A 609 9.34 -24.40 16.08
N TRP A 610 10.60 -24.82 16.10
CA TRP A 610 11.05 -25.94 15.27
C TRP A 610 10.35 -27.24 15.68
N TRP A 611 10.25 -27.55 16.97
CA TRP A 611 9.54 -28.76 17.41
C TRP A 611 8.06 -28.75 17.08
N GLU A 612 7.41 -27.58 17.20
CA GLU A 612 6.00 -27.37 16.90
C GLU A 612 5.71 -27.48 15.40
N PHE A 613 6.50 -26.83 14.56
CA PHE A 613 6.23 -26.70 13.11
C PHE A 613 7.15 -27.54 12.21
N ARG A 614 7.96 -28.47 12.74
CA ARG A 614 8.80 -29.35 11.90
C ARG A 614 8.00 -30.26 10.95
N ASN A 615 6.75 -30.58 11.30
CA ASN A 615 5.89 -31.38 10.42
C ASN A 615 5.25 -30.52 9.34
N TYR A 616 5.25 -29.19 9.51
CA TYR A 616 4.71 -28.24 8.54
C TYR A 616 5.62 -28.10 7.33
N GLN A 617 5.54 -29.09 6.45
CA GLN A 617 6.40 -29.25 5.27
C GLN A 617 5.91 -28.42 4.09
N SER A 618 5.83 -27.12 4.28
CA SER A 618 5.33 -26.14 3.29
C SER A 618 6.39 -25.11 2.93
N CYS A 619 6.37 -24.58 1.70
CA CYS A 619 7.19 -23.42 1.34
C CYS A 619 6.87 -22.16 2.17
N MET A 620 5.71 -22.09 2.83
CA MET A 620 5.33 -21.01 3.77
C MET A 620 6.07 -21.08 5.11
N ASN A 621 6.68 -22.22 5.43
CA ASN A 621 7.56 -22.39 6.59
C ASN A 621 9.01 -22.09 6.20
N TYR A 622 9.66 -21.14 6.89
CA TYR A 622 11.04 -20.72 6.56
C TYR A 622 12.08 -21.84 6.62
N PHE A 623 11.85 -22.90 7.39
CA PHE A 623 12.73 -24.07 7.38
C PHE A 623 12.70 -24.83 6.04
N TYR A 624 11.58 -24.78 5.33
CA TYR A 624 11.31 -25.49 4.07
C TYR A 624 11.25 -24.57 2.83
N LYS A 625 11.16 -23.24 3.00
CA LYS A 625 11.01 -22.23 1.93
C LYS A 625 11.86 -22.44 0.68
N TYR A 626 13.13 -22.81 0.82
CA TYR A 626 14.03 -23.07 -0.32
C TYR A 626 14.30 -24.56 -0.58
N ARG A 627 13.55 -25.45 0.06
CA ARG A 627 13.72 -26.91 -0.01
C ARG A 627 12.49 -27.62 -0.58
N LYS A 628 11.32 -26.99 -0.47
CA LYS A 628 10.05 -27.45 -1.01
C LYS A 628 9.40 -26.28 -1.76
N PHE A 629 8.83 -26.59 -2.92
CA PHE A 629 8.19 -25.63 -3.82
C PHE A 629 6.68 -25.91 -3.93
N SER A 630 6.11 -26.39 -2.83
CA SER A 630 4.71 -26.81 -2.70
C SER A 630 4.22 -26.39 -1.31
N PHE A 631 2.92 -26.25 -1.17
CA PHE A 631 2.28 -26.01 0.12
C PHE A 631 1.94 -27.32 0.84
N SER A 632 1.61 -27.24 2.12
CA SER A 632 1.19 -28.42 2.87
C SER A 632 -0.32 -28.67 2.74
N ASP A 633 -0.70 -29.96 2.78
CA ASP A 633 -2.09 -30.43 2.86
C ASP A 633 -2.55 -30.70 4.30
N GLY A 634 -1.69 -30.46 5.30
CA GLY A 634 -1.96 -30.69 6.72
C GLY A 634 -1.91 -32.15 7.16
N SER A 635 -1.44 -33.07 6.32
CA SER A 635 -1.46 -34.51 6.59
C SER A 635 -0.26 -35.04 7.42
N ASN A 636 0.77 -34.23 7.66
CA ASN A 636 2.03 -34.65 8.29
C ASN A 636 2.01 -34.63 9.83
N GLY A 637 0.83 -34.43 10.45
CA GLY A 637 0.62 -34.55 11.89
C GLY A 637 0.61 -33.21 12.64
N PRO A 638 0.87 -33.19 13.95
CA PRO A 638 0.70 -31.99 14.77
C PRO A 638 1.55 -30.81 14.27
N GLY A 639 0.93 -29.62 14.24
CA GLY A 639 1.54 -28.37 13.79
C GLY A 639 1.61 -28.20 12.28
N ASP A 640 1.17 -29.19 11.49
CA ASP A 640 1.09 -29.09 10.04
C ASP A 640 -0.20 -28.38 9.60
N PHE A 641 -0.07 -27.16 9.12
CA PHE A 641 -1.20 -26.38 8.62
C PHE A 641 -1.53 -26.76 7.17
N ASN A 642 -2.82 -26.91 6.85
CA ASN A 642 -3.26 -27.20 5.49
C ASN A 642 -3.36 -25.90 4.70
N ASP A 643 -2.30 -25.54 3.99
CA ASP A 643 -2.26 -24.34 3.15
C ASP A 643 -3.21 -24.47 1.95
N TRP A 644 -3.17 -25.61 1.25
CA TRP A 644 -3.95 -25.84 0.03
C TRP A 644 -5.46 -25.67 0.27
N GLY A 645 -5.94 -26.13 1.43
CA GLY A 645 -7.34 -26.00 1.82
C GLY A 645 -7.78 -24.58 2.22
N TYR A 646 -6.85 -23.63 2.33
CA TYR A 646 -7.09 -22.26 2.82
C TYR A 646 -6.61 -21.16 1.85
N LEU A 647 -6.28 -21.51 0.60
CA LEU A 647 -6.08 -20.51 -0.44
C LEU A 647 -7.36 -19.69 -0.66
N ASP A 648 -7.25 -18.36 -0.64
CA ASP A 648 -8.31 -17.40 -0.97
C ASP A 648 -7.98 -16.79 -2.34
N PHE A 649 -8.56 -17.38 -3.38
CA PHE A 649 -8.30 -16.99 -4.77
C PHE A 649 -8.74 -15.54 -5.09
N PHE A 650 -9.64 -14.96 -4.30
CA PHE A 650 -10.10 -13.58 -4.47
C PHE A 650 -9.24 -12.56 -3.70
N PHE A 651 -8.28 -13.02 -2.89
CA PHE A 651 -7.54 -12.17 -1.95
C PHE A 651 -6.79 -11.03 -2.65
N PHE A 652 -6.16 -11.32 -3.80
CA PHE A 652 -5.39 -10.34 -4.57
C PHE A 652 -6.23 -9.21 -5.16
N GLN A 653 -7.55 -9.38 -5.26
CA GLN A 653 -8.50 -8.37 -5.77
C GLN A 653 -9.15 -7.55 -4.64
N LYS A 654 -9.44 -8.19 -3.49
CA LYS A 654 -10.18 -7.58 -2.37
C LYS A 654 -9.48 -6.37 -1.75
N GLY A 655 -8.14 -6.44 -1.61
CA GLY A 655 -7.33 -5.35 -1.07
C GLY A 655 -7.65 -4.93 0.37
N THR A 656 -8.22 -5.83 1.18
CA THR A 656 -8.53 -5.60 2.60
C THR A 656 -7.67 -6.47 3.51
N PHE A 657 -7.14 -5.87 4.57
CA PHE A 657 -6.35 -6.55 5.60
C PHE A 657 -7.11 -6.61 6.94
N GLU A 658 -8.44 -6.73 6.89
CA GLU A 658 -9.24 -6.78 8.11
C GLU A 658 -8.84 -7.98 8.98
N GLU A 659 -8.80 -7.75 10.29
CA GLU A 659 -8.47 -8.77 11.28
C GLU A 659 -9.49 -9.92 11.21
N LYS A 660 -9.08 -11.09 10.69
CA LYS A 660 -9.86 -12.34 10.76
C LYS A 660 -9.63 -13.04 12.10
N GLU A 661 -10.57 -13.88 12.54
CA GLU A 661 -10.29 -14.77 13.69
C GLU A 661 -9.08 -15.65 13.37
N SER A 662 -8.11 -15.73 14.29
CA SER A 662 -6.89 -16.51 14.09
C SER A 662 -7.16 -18.02 14.21
N TYR A 663 -6.64 -18.83 13.29
CA TYR A 663 -6.82 -20.30 13.25
C TYR A 663 -5.60 -21.06 13.78
#